data_AF-A0A9D6S5T9-F1
#
_entry.id   AF-A0A9D6S5T9-F1
#
_cell.length_a   1.000
_cell.length_b   1.000
_cell.length_c   1.000
_cell.angle_alpha   90.00
_cell.angle_beta   90.00
_cell.angle_gamma   90.00
#
_symmetry.space_group_name_H-M   'P 1'
#
loop_
_entity.id
_entity.type
_entity.pdbx_description
1 polymer ?
#
loop_
_entity_poly.entity_id
_entity_poly.type
_entity_poly.pdbx_seq_one_letter_code
_entity_poly.pdbx_strand_id
1 'polypeptide(L)'
;MNIPFISKTKTITPSGPKTPGPSPHPSDDLKKSARKLAHGSLSIKDIIAPGLIEVDFDFLKIGTNYYKTLFVAGYPRFVSANWLYPLISYDHSLIISMITYPAESKVILEDLKRKIAEMEATIQTDIKRGKVIDPGVQVALDDALSLQAQLAKGAERFYQFGLYITIPAESLDELNQIAKEVESTLGSLLIVSKHATLQMEDGFKSSIPLGIDPLDVTRNMDTTSLATTFPFTTASLTANKGILYGINEHDGSLVIFDRFSLENANTVVFGKSGGGKSISYNTNVLIKREGITELVEVGKLINNLSKKHTFTVLEKNIEGVVNPNIQVFTFNHQHKGEWANVTIAARKKISKRDLLYRIVTKSGREITITKDHCTVLLRQGEIKSIKTKDIKVGDVVPLPRTVPQPLSPVSFIDISVLKKVIVKTKEKFRKKTKLTISSPLCRLLGYFISEGSYTHSSVAISGKNGWLLFDVKRAAKKIGLLTSYNHNKGKRVGIYIRPKYAKHLLEFLGCTKGAKTKRVPPIFFNLSNQRVADFLKAYFEGDGYVNEHSIGAISVSKNLISDICYLLYRFGIIARVRKTFKRATNSKHRGDFYWELTISGQSYLRIFKEQIGFMSRWKQKKLQLLLDKQSNTNVDVIPQLTNIFKEIYEIIYRDYKAKAPQILISLKNNEFSPSPVLLKKIIDLIEKRIQYIMDVYNQEITAKSPPFKPVIAAVLQTYKTINGETISLPTIMTTEQFANTPHTKFRQIRNAIIKLDQLKKIAHADLFWDPIVTIEKIKNREAYVYDLTVNNEVFLAGFGGMFIHNSFLVKLETLRSLMFGAEVFVIDPEGEYSTLCKAVSGEEVDFTFNTPIKMNPFDLSGIIEEGENELGLKILSLHALMRVVMGQLSPPEDALLDRALVLTYRQKGITPDPSTQKNEPPLMEDLYKALLGMEEPDAKRLAERLEKFVKGSLAGIFNQKSNFDIKNPLTVFNIKELEAELRPIAMFIILDFIWTKIKKTTKKRLLIIDEAWYLMKTPDSANFIYGIAKRARKYYLGLTTITQDVEDFLDTDHGKAIITNSSIQILLKQSTAAIDKLAQIFYLSGGEKHLLLSTEVGEGLFFAGSSHVAIRIIASPEEYPLVTSKPQEIIHEQEAISHLSNENKPMPMPAPAPPPPTPSTPSNSSNPSNPPVTPS
;
A
#
# COMPACT_ATOMS: atom_id res chain seq x y z
N MET A 1 -31.40 -29.24 10.62
CA MET A 1 -32.07 -30.37 11.32
C MET A 1 -33.40 -29.85 11.84
N ASN A 2 -34.51 -30.55 11.58
CA ASN A 2 -35.83 -30.13 12.04
C ASN A 2 -36.13 -30.66 13.45
N ILE A 3 -36.43 -29.77 14.40
CA ILE A 3 -37.08 -30.10 15.68
C ILE A 3 -38.13 -29.01 15.98
N PRO A 4 -39.45 -29.30 15.90
CA PRO A 4 -40.50 -28.34 16.22
C PRO A 4 -41.22 -28.66 17.55
N PHE A 5 -41.38 -27.64 18.39
CA PHE A 5 -42.19 -27.58 19.63
C PHE A 5 -42.39 -26.08 19.94
N ILE A 6 -43.49 -25.52 20.47
CA ILE A 6 -44.71 -25.97 21.19
C ILE A 6 -45.80 -24.89 20.86
N SER A 7 -47.11 -25.13 20.78
CA SER A 7 -48.00 -25.62 21.84
C SER A 7 -49.35 -26.16 21.32
N LYS A 8 -50.12 -26.78 22.23
CA LYS A 8 -51.45 -27.37 21.98
C LYS A 8 -52.56 -26.45 22.48
N THR A 9 -53.63 -26.30 21.71
CA THR A 9 -54.99 -26.06 22.24
C THR A 9 -55.86 -27.31 22.05
N LYS A 10 -56.74 -27.59 23.01
CA LYS A 10 -57.56 -28.82 23.06
C LYS A 10 -58.82 -28.69 22.20
N THR A 11 -59.16 -29.73 21.43
CA THR A 11 -60.57 -30.16 21.23
C THR A 11 -60.68 -31.61 20.72
N ILE A 12 -61.41 -32.43 21.50
CA ILE A 12 -62.40 -33.47 21.13
C ILE A 12 -62.10 -34.48 19.99
N THR A 13 -62.16 -35.78 20.33
CA THR A 13 -62.11 -36.98 19.45
C THR A 13 -63.48 -37.37 18.85
N PRO A 14 -63.57 -38.13 17.74
CA PRO A 14 -63.76 -39.60 17.89
C PRO A 14 -63.22 -40.56 16.77
N SER A 15 -62.94 -41.80 17.19
CA SER A 15 -63.15 -43.12 16.53
C SER A 15 -62.51 -43.57 15.18
N GLY A 16 -61.53 -44.50 15.28
CA GLY A 16 -61.48 -45.80 14.56
C GLY A 16 -60.62 -45.93 13.27
N PRO A 17 -60.24 -47.16 12.82
CA PRO A 17 -60.24 -48.48 13.47
C PRO A 17 -58.82 -49.13 13.62
N LYS A 18 -58.76 -50.43 13.97
CA LYS A 18 -57.60 -51.17 14.53
C LYS A 18 -56.69 -51.89 13.51
N THR A 19 -55.44 -52.14 13.91
CA THR A 19 -54.63 -53.34 13.58
C THR A 19 -53.91 -53.87 14.84
N PRO A 20 -53.47 -55.15 14.90
CA PRO A 20 -53.32 -55.90 16.16
C PRO A 20 -51.94 -55.80 16.85
N GLY A 21 -51.90 -56.12 18.15
CA GLY A 21 -50.74 -55.93 19.04
C GLY A 21 -49.70 -57.06 19.06
N PRO A 22 -48.80 -57.03 20.07
CA PRO A 22 -48.85 -58.12 21.06
C PRO A 22 -48.74 -57.69 22.54
N SER A 23 -49.47 -58.43 23.38
CA SER A 23 -49.37 -58.82 24.81
C SER A 23 -48.19 -58.40 25.73
N PRO A 24 -48.22 -58.79 27.02
CA PRO A 24 -48.97 -58.22 28.14
C PRO A 24 -48.09 -57.30 29.01
N HIS A 25 -48.70 -56.39 29.77
CA HIS A 25 -47.95 -55.49 30.67
C HIS A 25 -47.30 -56.24 31.85
N PRO A 26 -46.04 -55.92 32.22
CA PRO A 26 -45.48 -56.34 33.50
C PRO A 26 -46.17 -55.62 34.66
N SER A 27 -46.29 -56.31 35.80
CA SER A 27 -46.96 -55.85 37.02
C SER A 27 -46.40 -54.53 37.57
N ASP A 28 -47.23 -53.78 38.32
CA ASP A 28 -46.80 -52.50 38.90
C ASP A 28 -45.65 -52.63 39.92
N ASP A 29 -45.39 -53.83 40.45
CA ASP A 29 -44.21 -54.11 41.26
C ASP A 29 -42.91 -54.03 40.44
N LEU A 30 -42.92 -54.37 39.15
CA LEU A 30 -41.77 -54.13 38.27
C LEU A 30 -41.56 -52.63 38.00
N LYS A 31 -42.63 -51.82 37.92
CA LYS A 31 -42.50 -50.35 37.81
C LYS A 31 -42.02 -49.71 39.12
N LYS A 32 -42.49 -50.19 40.29
CA LYS A 32 -41.95 -49.79 41.60
C LYS A 32 -40.50 -50.19 41.78
N SER A 33 -40.13 -51.41 41.36
CA SER A 33 -38.76 -51.91 41.45
C SER A 33 -37.83 -51.18 40.49
N ALA A 34 -38.26 -50.92 39.25
CA ALA A 34 -37.51 -50.11 38.28
C ALA A 34 -37.35 -48.66 38.76
N ARG A 35 -38.37 -48.05 39.40
CA ARG A 35 -38.24 -46.73 40.04
C ARG A 35 -37.29 -46.74 41.24
N LYS A 36 -37.31 -47.79 42.08
CA LYS A 36 -36.32 -47.97 43.16
C LYS A 36 -34.90 -48.15 42.62
N LEU A 37 -34.72 -48.90 41.54
CA LEU A 37 -33.42 -49.10 40.87
C LEU A 37 -32.92 -47.78 40.24
N ALA A 38 -33.81 -47.05 39.57
CA ALA A 38 -33.52 -45.74 38.97
C ALA A 38 -33.19 -44.65 40.00
N HIS A 39 -33.68 -44.79 41.25
CA HIS A 39 -33.27 -43.92 42.37
C HIS A 39 -31.87 -44.23 42.92
N GLY A 40 -31.29 -45.38 42.60
CA GLY A 40 -29.91 -45.76 43.00
C GLY A 40 -28.88 -45.66 41.87
N SER A 41 -29.30 -45.38 40.64
CA SER A 41 -28.41 -45.18 39.49
C SER A 41 -28.03 -43.71 39.32
N LEU A 42 -26.76 -43.42 39.04
CA LEU A 42 -26.29 -42.10 38.62
C LEU A 42 -27.18 -41.52 37.52
N SER A 43 -27.90 -40.44 37.82
CA SER A 43 -28.69 -39.72 36.84
C SER A 43 -27.79 -38.79 36.03
N ILE A 44 -28.28 -38.34 34.87
CA ILE A 44 -27.57 -37.32 34.07
C ILE A 44 -27.35 -36.05 34.91
N LYS A 45 -28.25 -35.73 35.85
CA LYS A 45 -28.07 -34.59 36.77
C LYS A 45 -26.87 -34.79 37.71
N ASP A 46 -26.68 -36.00 38.22
CA ASP A 46 -25.56 -36.32 39.12
C ASP A 46 -24.21 -36.35 38.39
N ILE A 47 -24.23 -36.58 37.07
CA ILE A 47 -23.03 -36.54 36.19
C ILE A 47 -22.65 -35.11 35.82
N ILE A 48 -23.62 -34.20 35.61
CA ILE A 48 -23.38 -32.81 35.21
C ILE A 48 -23.35 -31.81 36.38
N ALA A 49 -23.81 -32.21 37.57
CA ALA A 49 -23.76 -31.36 38.74
C ALA A 49 -22.30 -31.08 39.14
N PRO A 50 -21.93 -29.81 39.41
CA PRO A 50 -20.60 -29.50 39.90
C PRO A 50 -20.40 -30.11 41.30
N GLY A 51 -19.20 -30.66 41.55
CA GLY A 51 -18.89 -31.30 42.83
C GLY A 51 -18.88 -30.38 44.05
N LEU A 52 -18.86 -29.05 43.83
CA LEU A 52 -18.94 -28.02 44.88
C LEU A 52 -19.47 -26.71 44.31
N ILE A 53 -20.35 -26.05 45.07
CA ILE A 53 -20.77 -24.66 44.88
C ILE A 53 -20.62 -23.95 46.24
N GLU A 54 -19.89 -22.85 46.28
CA GLU A 54 -19.80 -21.93 47.43
C GLU A 54 -20.45 -20.60 47.03
N VAL A 55 -21.44 -20.15 47.79
CA VAL A 55 -22.12 -18.85 47.57
C VAL A 55 -21.60 -17.86 48.61
N ASP A 56 -21.01 -16.76 48.16
CA ASP A 56 -20.55 -15.65 48.99
C ASP A 56 -21.47 -14.42 48.78
N PHE A 57 -21.30 -13.35 49.56
CA PHE A 57 -22.09 -12.14 49.39
C PHE A 57 -21.74 -11.37 48.11
N ASP A 58 -20.51 -11.49 47.59
CA ASP A 58 -20.04 -10.74 46.42
C ASP A 58 -19.49 -11.61 45.27
N PHE A 59 -19.50 -12.94 45.40
CA PHE A 59 -19.17 -13.85 44.31
C PHE A 59 -19.83 -15.22 44.50
N LEU A 60 -19.81 -16.02 43.44
CA LEU A 60 -20.19 -17.43 43.42
C LEU A 60 -18.97 -18.23 42.98
N LYS A 61 -18.67 -19.35 43.62
CA LYS A 61 -17.56 -20.23 43.21
C LYS A 61 -18.10 -21.62 42.87
N ILE A 62 -17.80 -22.11 41.68
CA ILE A 62 -18.25 -23.41 41.17
C ILE A 62 -17.01 -24.21 40.79
N GLY A 63 -16.76 -25.29 41.52
CA GLY A 63 -15.49 -26.04 41.42
C GLY A 63 -14.28 -25.15 41.74
N THR A 64 -13.41 -24.94 40.75
CA THR A 64 -12.22 -24.09 40.84
C THR A 64 -12.46 -22.63 40.46
N ASN A 65 -13.57 -22.33 39.77
CA ASN A 65 -13.74 -21.04 39.10
C ASN A 65 -14.64 -20.12 39.93
N TYR A 66 -14.31 -18.83 39.89
CA TYR A 66 -15.06 -17.76 40.53
C TYR A 66 -15.94 -17.04 39.51
N TYR A 67 -17.10 -16.58 39.94
CA TYR A 67 -18.12 -15.93 39.12
C TYR A 67 -18.66 -14.70 39.85
N LYS A 68 -18.83 -13.59 39.15
CA LYS A 68 -19.45 -12.36 39.65
C LYS A 68 -20.46 -11.86 38.62
N THR A 69 -21.69 -11.60 39.05
CA THR A 69 -22.73 -11.05 38.16
C THR A 69 -22.91 -9.57 38.40
N LEU A 70 -22.88 -8.81 37.30
CA LEU A 70 -23.30 -7.43 37.21
C LEU A 70 -24.67 -7.37 36.53
N PHE A 71 -25.55 -6.48 36.99
CA PHE A 71 -26.79 -6.13 36.32
C PHE A 71 -26.80 -4.65 35.93
N VAL A 72 -27.48 -4.30 34.84
CA VAL A 72 -27.59 -2.91 34.40
C VAL A 72 -28.76 -2.20 35.07
N ALA A 73 -28.46 -1.25 35.94
CA ALA A 73 -29.43 -0.44 36.66
C ALA A 73 -29.86 0.83 35.88
N GLY A 74 -29.05 1.31 34.92
CA GLY A 74 -29.32 2.53 34.15
C GLY A 74 -28.70 2.49 32.75
N TYR A 75 -29.43 3.07 31.80
CA TYR A 75 -29.10 3.08 30.37
C TYR A 75 -28.87 4.53 29.88
N PRO A 76 -28.07 4.74 28.82
CA PRO A 76 -27.95 6.03 28.16
C PRO A 76 -29.30 6.49 27.58
N ARG A 77 -29.52 7.82 27.54
CA ARG A 77 -30.75 8.41 26.99
C ARG A 77 -30.93 8.19 25.48
N PHE A 78 -29.84 8.00 24.76
CA PHE A 78 -29.83 7.73 23.32
C PHE A 78 -28.84 6.60 23.03
N VAL A 79 -29.26 5.65 22.20
CA VAL A 79 -28.45 4.51 21.76
C VAL A 79 -28.29 4.55 20.24
N SER A 80 -27.05 4.39 19.77
CA SER A 80 -26.76 4.13 18.35
C SER A 80 -26.80 2.62 18.09
N ALA A 81 -26.90 2.20 16.82
CA ALA A 81 -26.67 0.81 16.47
C ALA A 81 -25.30 0.32 16.99
N ASN A 82 -25.23 -0.94 17.44
CA ASN A 82 -24.03 -1.61 17.93
C ASN A 82 -23.37 -0.94 19.17
N TRP A 83 -24.12 -0.21 20.00
CA TRP A 83 -23.59 0.48 21.18
C TRP A 83 -23.03 -0.45 22.27
N LEU A 84 -23.46 -1.71 22.33
CA LEU A 84 -22.92 -2.74 23.23
C LEU A 84 -21.59 -3.37 22.73
N TYR A 85 -21.08 -2.98 21.55
CA TYR A 85 -19.89 -3.60 20.95
C TYR A 85 -18.66 -3.67 21.87
N PRO A 86 -18.29 -2.64 22.66
CA PRO A 86 -17.13 -2.72 23.55
C PRO A 86 -17.25 -3.78 24.66
N LEU A 87 -18.47 -4.21 24.98
CA LEU A 87 -18.74 -5.31 25.91
C LEU A 87 -18.69 -6.67 25.22
N ILE A 88 -19.19 -6.76 23.98
CA ILE A 88 -19.21 -8.00 23.18
C ILE A 88 -17.80 -8.36 22.66
N SER A 89 -17.00 -7.36 22.33
CA SER A 89 -15.61 -7.48 21.84
C SER A 89 -14.57 -7.41 22.96
N TYR A 90 -15.00 -7.52 24.22
CA TYR A 90 -14.12 -7.42 25.38
C TYR A 90 -13.11 -8.59 25.42
N ASP A 91 -11.84 -8.32 25.74
CA ASP A 91 -10.72 -9.28 25.70
C ASP A 91 -10.71 -10.23 26.92
N HIS A 92 -11.89 -10.71 27.31
CA HIS A 92 -12.10 -11.75 28.32
C HIS A 92 -13.40 -12.51 28.03
N SER A 93 -13.51 -13.77 28.47
CA SER A 93 -14.78 -14.49 28.41
C SER A 93 -15.81 -13.81 29.32
N LEU A 94 -16.95 -13.39 28.76
CA LEU A 94 -18.09 -12.83 29.47
C LEU A 94 -19.36 -13.62 29.10
N ILE A 95 -20.23 -13.84 30.08
CA ILE A 95 -21.57 -14.39 29.86
C ILE A 95 -22.55 -13.23 29.89
N ILE A 96 -23.02 -12.80 28.72
CA ILE A 96 -23.97 -11.69 28.57
C ILE A 96 -25.36 -12.28 28.31
N SER A 97 -26.31 -11.99 29.19
CA SER A 97 -27.71 -12.39 29.06
C SER A 97 -28.59 -11.16 28.85
N MET A 98 -29.45 -11.24 27.84
CA MET A 98 -30.40 -10.21 27.44
C MET A 98 -31.78 -10.82 27.47
N ILE A 99 -32.64 -10.33 28.37
CA ILE A 99 -33.96 -10.88 28.61
C ILE A 99 -35.00 -9.81 28.29
N THR A 100 -35.96 -10.17 27.44
CA THR A 100 -36.95 -9.23 26.90
C THR A 100 -38.35 -9.77 27.16
N TYR A 101 -39.16 -8.99 27.90
CA TYR A 101 -40.56 -9.26 28.16
C TYR A 101 -41.45 -8.28 27.36
N PRO A 102 -42.47 -8.75 26.62
CA PRO A 102 -43.42 -7.86 25.98
C PRO A 102 -44.34 -7.19 27.01
N ALA A 103 -44.48 -5.87 26.95
CA ALA A 103 -45.40 -5.13 27.81
C ALA A 103 -46.71 -4.81 27.07
N GLU A 104 -47.85 -4.80 27.79
CA GLU A 104 -49.13 -4.42 27.21
C GLU A 104 -49.19 -2.91 26.93
N SER A 105 -49.19 -2.51 25.65
CA SER A 105 -49.21 -1.10 25.24
C SER A 105 -50.35 -0.28 25.86
N LYS A 106 -51.48 -0.91 26.23
CA LYS A 106 -52.60 -0.24 26.89
C LYS A 106 -52.21 0.28 28.28
N VAL A 107 -51.57 -0.56 29.10
CA VAL A 107 -51.13 -0.21 30.47
C VAL A 107 -50.09 0.91 30.40
N ILE A 108 -49.13 0.79 29.48
CA ILE A 108 -48.10 1.80 29.28
C ILE A 108 -48.71 3.13 28.82
N LEU A 109 -49.70 3.13 27.92
CA LEU A 109 -50.39 4.35 27.48
C LEU A 109 -51.18 5.03 28.61
N GLU A 110 -51.78 4.27 29.53
CA GLU A 110 -52.48 4.81 30.70
C GLU A 110 -51.51 5.45 31.71
N ASP A 111 -50.38 4.79 31.99
CA ASP A 111 -49.30 5.33 32.83
C ASP A 111 -48.66 6.59 32.22
N LEU A 112 -48.41 6.57 30.90
CA LEU A 112 -47.81 7.69 30.19
C LEU A 112 -48.75 8.92 30.15
N LYS A 113 -50.07 8.71 29.99
CA LYS A 113 -51.08 9.77 30.16
C LYS A 113 -51.04 10.39 31.55
N ARG A 114 -50.93 9.57 32.60
CA ARG A 114 -50.80 10.06 33.98
C ARG A 114 -49.54 10.92 34.15
N LYS A 115 -48.39 10.48 33.61
CA LYS A 115 -47.14 11.26 33.67
C LYS A 115 -47.15 12.54 32.85
N ILE A 116 -47.76 12.54 31.66
CA ILE A 116 -47.99 13.77 30.87
C ILE A 116 -48.78 14.79 31.69
N ALA A 117 -49.90 14.38 32.30
CA ALA A 117 -50.72 15.27 33.13
C ALA A 117 -49.96 15.80 34.38
N GLU A 118 -49.13 14.97 35.03
CA GLU A 118 -48.26 15.42 36.14
C GLU A 118 -47.23 16.48 35.68
N MET A 119 -46.61 16.30 34.51
CA MET A 119 -45.63 17.24 33.96
C MET A 119 -46.29 18.55 33.51
N GLU A 120 -47.43 18.48 32.81
CA GLU A 120 -48.24 19.66 32.43
C GLU A 120 -48.69 20.45 33.67
N ALA A 121 -49.18 19.77 34.70
CA ALA A 121 -49.59 20.41 35.96
C ALA A 121 -48.40 21.07 36.68
N THR A 122 -47.21 20.49 36.60
CA THR A 122 -45.96 21.07 37.15
C THR A 122 -45.60 22.35 36.41
N ILE A 123 -45.54 22.31 35.08
CA ILE A 123 -45.24 23.48 34.23
C ILE A 123 -46.28 24.59 34.44
N GLN A 124 -47.58 24.28 34.48
CA GLN A 124 -48.62 25.27 34.78
C GLN A 124 -48.48 25.85 36.20
N THR A 125 -48.03 25.06 37.18
CA THR A 125 -47.82 25.52 38.55
C THR A 125 -46.65 26.49 38.64
N ASP A 126 -45.55 26.24 37.94
CA ASP A 126 -44.41 27.15 37.90
C ASP A 126 -44.74 28.45 37.15
N ILE A 127 -45.45 28.36 36.01
CA ILE A 127 -45.97 29.54 35.28
C ILE A 127 -46.87 30.39 36.20
N LYS A 128 -47.84 29.77 36.90
CA LYS A 128 -48.74 30.46 37.84
C LYS A 128 -48.01 31.08 39.04
N ARG A 129 -46.84 30.55 39.41
CA ARG A 129 -45.97 31.06 40.49
C ARG A 129 -44.95 32.08 39.99
N GLY A 130 -44.96 32.45 38.71
CA GLY A 130 -43.97 33.36 38.12
C GLY A 130 -42.55 32.80 38.09
N LYS A 131 -42.39 31.48 38.19
CA LYS A 131 -41.10 30.80 38.10
C LYS A 131 -40.75 30.52 36.63
N VAL A 132 -39.46 30.50 36.34
CA VAL A 132 -38.94 30.00 35.07
C VAL A 132 -39.23 28.50 34.99
N ILE A 133 -39.82 28.05 33.88
CA ILE A 133 -40.12 26.64 33.62
C ILE A 133 -38.81 25.84 33.64
N ASP A 134 -38.77 24.72 34.37
CA ASP A 134 -37.61 23.82 34.34
C ASP A 134 -37.46 23.20 32.93
N PRO A 135 -36.35 23.46 32.21
CA PRO A 135 -36.13 22.88 30.88
C PRO A 135 -36.12 21.35 30.87
N GLY A 136 -35.75 20.71 31.99
CA GLY A 136 -35.77 19.25 32.12
C GLY A 136 -37.19 18.69 32.07
N VAL A 137 -38.15 19.35 32.72
CA VAL A 137 -39.57 18.94 32.73
C VAL A 137 -40.21 19.20 31.37
N GLN A 138 -39.90 20.33 30.72
CA GLN A 138 -40.40 20.64 29.38
C GLN A 138 -39.97 19.58 28.34
N VAL A 139 -38.67 19.24 28.30
CA VAL A 139 -38.18 18.24 27.32
C VAL A 139 -38.72 16.84 27.65
N ALA A 140 -38.88 16.48 28.93
CA ALA A 140 -39.50 15.21 29.31
C ALA A 140 -40.98 15.10 28.88
N LEU A 141 -41.72 16.22 28.91
CA LEU A 141 -43.08 16.30 28.38
C LEU A 141 -43.11 16.12 26.85
N ASP A 142 -42.23 16.82 26.12
CA ASP A 142 -42.15 16.73 24.65
C ASP A 142 -41.78 15.31 24.18
N ASP A 143 -40.81 14.67 24.84
CA ASP A 143 -40.43 13.27 24.59
C ASP A 143 -41.62 12.31 24.86
N ALA A 144 -42.32 12.49 25.98
CA ALA A 144 -43.48 11.66 26.34
C ALA A 144 -44.63 11.82 25.34
N LEU A 145 -44.93 13.04 24.88
CA LEU A 145 -45.97 13.29 23.87
C LEU A 145 -45.63 12.64 22.52
N SER A 146 -44.36 12.72 22.09
CA SER A 146 -43.88 12.05 20.87
C SER A 146 -44.05 10.52 20.95
N LEU A 147 -43.60 9.93 22.06
CA LEU A 147 -43.70 8.50 22.34
C LEU A 147 -45.16 8.03 22.42
N GLN A 148 -46.04 8.79 23.08
CA GLN A 148 -47.47 8.52 23.13
C GLN A 148 -48.08 8.40 21.72
N ALA A 149 -47.72 9.32 20.83
CA ALA A 149 -48.21 9.34 19.45
C ALA A 149 -47.70 8.15 18.62
N GLN A 150 -46.48 7.68 18.84
CA GLN A 150 -45.92 6.50 18.17
C GLN A 150 -46.58 5.20 18.63
N LEU A 151 -46.81 5.05 19.95
CA LEU A 151 -47.53 3.90 20.51
C LEU A 151 -48.99 3.86 20.08
N ALA A 152 -49.69 4.99 20.10
CA ALA A 152 -51.10 5.07 19.70
C ALA A 152 -51.30 4.75 18.20
N LYS A 153 -50.29 5.01 17.37
CA LYS A 153 -50.25 4.63 15.94
C LYS A 153 -49.85 3.16 15.71
N GLY A 154 -49.42 2.44 16.74
CA GLY A 154 -48.87 1.08 16.63
C GLY A 154 -47.54 1.00 15.87
N ALA A 155 -46.85 2.13 15.68
CA ALA A 155 -45.53 2.19 15.04
C ALA A 155 -44.43 1.68 15.99
N GLU A 156 -44.64 1.83 17.29
CA GLU A 156 -43.77 1.34 18.35
C GLU A 156 -44.51 0.42 19.32
N ARG A 157 -43.76 -0.45 20.02
CA ARG A 157 -44.22 -1.32 21.10
C ARG A 157 -43.27 -1.18 22.29
N PHE A 158 -43.79 -1.45 23.49
CA PHE A 158 -42.97 -1.45 24.71
C PHE A 158 -42.55 -2.87 25.12
N TYR A 159 -41.32 -2.95 25.61
CA TYR A 159 -40.74 -4.14 26.20
C TYR A 159 -40.05 -3.78 27.52
N GLN A 160 -40.01 -4.72 28.45
CA GLN A 160 -39.12 -4.68 29.61
C GLN A 160 -37.86 -5.46 29.25
N PHE A 161 -36.70 -4.81 29.39
CA PHE A 161 -35.39 -5.32 29.00
C PHE A 161 -34.47 -5.42 30.22
N GLY A 162 -33.96 -6.62 30.50
CA GLY A 162 -32.91 -6.89 31.48
C GLY A 162 -31.59 -7.23 30.78
N LEU A 163 -30.48 -6.70 31.30
CA LEU A 163 -29.12 -6.97 30.82
C LEU A 163 -28.22 -7.37 31.99
N TYR A 164 -27.75 -8.62 31.94
CA TYR A 164 -26.93 -9.26 32.97
C TYR A 164 -25.59 -9.69 32.38
N ILE A 165 -24.52 -9.53 33.15
CA ILE A 165 -23.14 -9.78 32.73
C ILE A 165 -22.46 -10.58 33.82
N THR A 166 -22.26 -11.88 33.60
CA THR A 166 -21.53 -12.75 34.51
C THR A 166 -20.10 -12.94 34.04
N ILE A 167 -19.16 -12.66 34.94
CA ILE A 167 -17.72 -12.69 34.73
C ILE A 167 -17.17 -13.97 35.38
N PRO A 168 -16.70 -14.97 34.61
CA PRO A 168 -15.89 -16.06 35.13
C PRO A 168 -14.42 -15.62 35.35
N ALA A 169 -13.72 -16.24 36.30
CA ALA A 169 -12.27 -16.11 36.50
C ALA A 169 -11.68 -17.36 37.19
N GLU A 170 -10.38 -17.61 37.05
CA GLU A 170 -9.69 -18.70 37.76
C GLU A 170 -9.29 -18.31 39.20
N SER A 171 -9.29 -17.01 39.52
CA SER A 171 -8.98 -16.50 40.86
C SER A 171 -9.80 -15.27 41.25
N LEU A 172 -9.94 -15.04 42.57
CA LEU A 172 -10.68 -13.89 43.11
C LEU A 172 -10.02 -12.53 42.78
N ASP A 173 -8.69 -12.48 42.70
CA ASP A 173 -7.96 -11.26 42.31
C ASP A 173 -8.23 -10.88 40.85
N GLU A 174 -8.18 -11.87 39.96
CA GLU A 174 -8.51 -11.73 38.53
C GLU A 174 -9.99 -11.33 38.35
N LEU A 175 -10.91 -11.98 39.06
CA LEU A 175 -12.34 -11.64 39.06
C LEU A 175 -12.58 -10.16 39.37
N ASN A 176 -11.94 -9.66 40.42
CA ASN A 176 -12.10 -8.28 40.88
C ASN A 176 -11.42 -7.27 39.95
N GLN A 177 -10.30 -7.64 39.30
CA GLN A 177 -9.70 -6.82 38.26
C GLN A 177 -10.62 -6.71 37.03
N ILE A 178 -11.09 -7.84 36.50
CA ILE A 178 -11.95 -7.86 35.30
C ILE A 178 -13.28 -7.15 35.58
N ALA A 179 -13.90 -7.37 36.74
CA ALA A 179 -15.13 -6.67 37.11
C ALA A 179 -14.95 -5.15 37.05
N LYS A 180 -13.86 -4.62 37.59
CA LYS A 180 -13.56 -3.18 37.57
C LYS A 180 -13.31 -2.64 36.15
N GLU A 181 -12.66 -3.42 35.29
CA GLU A 181 -12.41 -3.06 33.88
C GLU A 181 -13.69 -3.10 33.04
N VAL A 182 -14.56 -4.10 33.26
CA VAL A 182 -15.90 -4.19 32.67
C VAL A 182 -16.78 -3.02 33.14
N GLU A 183 -16.81 -2.70 34.43
CA GLU A 183 -17.51 -1.53 34.96
C GLU A 183 -16.99 -0.21 34.37
N SER A 184 -15.67 -0.06 34.20
CA SER A 184 -15.09 1.10 33.51
C SER A 184 -15.51 1.18 32.04
N THR A 185 -15.67 0.04 31.37
CA THR A 185 -16.12 -0.05 29.98
C THR A 185 -17.59 0.35 29.87
N LEU A 186 -18.45 -0.18 30.74
CA LEU A 186 -19.88 0.16 30.84
C LEU A 186 -20.07 1.65 31.16
N GLY A 187 -19.30 2.20 32.11
CA GLY A 187 -19.32 3.61 32.46
C GLY A 187 -18.93 4.54 31.29
N SER A 188 -18.03 4.09 30.40
CA SER A 188 -17.69 4.85 29.17
C SER A 188 -18.84 4.91 28.15
N LEU A 189 -19.76 3.95 28.20
CA LEU A 189 -21.00 3.89 27.42
C LEU A 189 -22.18 4.60 28.11
N LEU A 190 -21.92 5.30 29.24
CA LEU A 190 -22.93 5.90 30.12
C LEU A 190 -23.93 4.87 30.69
N ILE A 191 -23.52 3.60 30.76
CA ILE A 191 -24.28 2.52 31.40
C ILE A 191 -23.95 2.52 32.90
N VAL A 192 -24.98 2.42 33.73
CA VAL A 192 -24.83 2.26 35.18
C VAL A 192 -25.05 0.80 35.55
N SER A 193 -23.97 0.07 35.77
CA SER A 193 -23.98 -1.30 36.31
C SER A 193 -23.98 -1.32 37.84
N LYS A 194 -24.43 -2.43 38.41
CA LYS A 194 -24.33 -2.77 39.83
C LYS A 194 -23.98 -4.25 40.00
N HIS A 195 -23.32 -4.59 41.10
CA HIS A 195 -23.04 -5.97 41.48
C HIS A 195 -24.32 -6.60 42.05
N ALA A 196 -24.57 -7.88 41.76
CA ALA A 196 -25.69 -8.64 42.34
C ALA A 196 -25.39 -9.07 43.80
N THR A 197 -24.90 -8.14 44.63
CA THR A 197 -24.45 -8.42 46.00
C THR A 197 -25.60 -8.99 46.85
N LEU A 198 -25.34 -10.06 47.61
CA LEU A 198 -26.32 -10.93 48.29
C LEU A 198 -27.30 -11.68 47.36
N GLN A 199 -27.17 -11.55 46.05
CA GLN A 199 -28.01 -12.18 45.02
C GLN A 199 -27.18 -12.84 43.90
N MET A 200 -25.91 -13.20 44.18
CA MET A 200 -24.98 -13.72 43.16
C MET A 200 -25.43 -15.06 42.56
N GLU A 201 -26.11 -15.91 43.33
CA GLU A 201 -26.70 -17.15 42.83
C GLU A 201 -27.82 -16.86 41.81
N ASP A 202 -28.66 -15.86 42.08
CA ASP A 202 -29.76 -15.46 41.20
C ASP A 202 -29.23 -14.73 39.95
N GLY A 203 -28.22 -13.88 40.09
CA GLY A 203 -27.53 -13.28 38.95
C GLY A 203 -26.89 -14.31 38.01
N PHE A 204 -26.29 -15.36 38.57
CA PHE A 204 -25.78 -16.48 37.79
C PHE A 204 -26.92 -17.21 37.07
N LYS A 205 -28.05 -17.49 37.74
CA LYS A 205 -29.25 -18.10 37.14
C LYS A 205 -29.87 -17.26 36.01
N SER A 206 -29.94 -15.93 36.15
CA SER A 206 -30.39 -15.00 35.09
C SER A 206 -29.42 -14.95 33.89
N SER A 207 -28.17 -15.38 34.09
CA SER A 207 -27.12 -15.32 33.06
C SER A 207 -26.96 -16.61 32.24
N ILE A 208 -27.38 -17.75 32.76
CA ILE A 208 -27.27 -19.06 32.09
C ILE A 208 -28.47 -19.34 31.16
N PRO A 209 -28.32 -20.18 30.11
CA PRO A 209 -29.35 -20.39 29.08
C PRO A 209 -30.52 -21.31 29.53
N LEU A 210 -31.05 -21.07 30.74
CA LEU A 210 -32.25 -21.73 31.27
C LEU A 210 -33.54 -20.95 30.97
N GLY A 211 -33.45 -19.68 30.56
CA GLY A 211 -34.62 -18.83 30.30
C GLY A 211 -35.40 -18.45 31.55
N ILE A 212 -34.74 -18.42 32.71
CA ILE A 212 -35.27 -17.95 34.00
C ILE A 212 -34.59 -16.65 34.38
N ASP A 213 -35.33 -15.72 34.98
CA ASP A 213 -34.78 -14.45 35.49
C ASP A 213 -35.22 -14.20 36.93
N PRO A 214 -34.53 -14.78 37.92
CA PRO A 214 -34.81 -14.50 39.33
C PRO A 214 -34.33 -13.12 39.81
N LEU A 215 -33.50 -12.39 39.04
CA LEU A 215 -33.13 -11.00 39.37
C LEU A 215 -34.25 -10.01 39.05
N ASP A 216 -34.95 -10.18 37.91
CA ASP A 216 -36.06 -9.33 37.43
C ASP A 216 -35.72 -7.81 37.44
N VAL A 217 -34.46 -7.45 37.13
CA VAL A 217 -34.02 -6.05 37.05
C VAL A 217 -34.16 -5.54 35.62
N THR A 218 -35.37 -5.16 35.26
CA THR A 218 -35.73 -4.71 33.91
C THR A 218 -35.89 -3.19 33.78
N ARG A 219 -35.77 -2.69 32.55
CA ARG A 219 -36.08 -1.30 32.17
C ARG A 219 -36.96 -1.26 30.92
N ASN A 220 -37.86 -0.28 30.87
CA ASN A 220 -38.75 -0.10 29.73
C ASN A 220 -37.96 0.42 28.51
N MET A 221 -38.12 -0.23 27.36
CA MET A 221 -37.58 0.18 26.06
C MET A 221 -38.64 0.09 24.97
N ASP A 222 -38.57 0.99 24.00
CA ASP A 222 -39.29 0.90 22.72
C ASP A 222 -38.62 -0.12 21.77
N THR A 223 -39.29 -0.45 20.66
CA THR A 223 -38.81 -1.45 19.69
C THR A 223 -37.53 -1.00 19.00
N THR A 224 -37.41 0.29 18.66
CA THR A 224 -36.23 0.83 17.99
C THR A 224 -35.01 0.79 18.90
N SER A 225 -35.12 1.26 20.14
CA SER A 225 -34.05 1.17 21.15
C SER A 225 -33.64 -0.29 21.40
N LEU A 226 -34.62 -1.19 21.58
CA LEU A 226 -34.36 -2.61 21.78
C LEU A 226 -33.63 -3.24 20.59
N ALA A 227 -34.00 -2.90 19.35
CA ALA A 227 -33.34 -3.43 18.15
C ALA A 227 -31.85 -3.06 18.08
N THR A 228 -31.43 -1.93 18.65
CA THR A 228 -30.01 -1.55 18.71
C THR A 228 -29.15 -2.41 19.65
N THR A 229 -29.77 -3.19 20.54
CA THR A 229 -29.07 -4.09 21.47
C THR A 229 -28.59 -5.39 20.81
N PHE A 230 -29.06 -5.68 19.58
CA PHE A 230 -28.76 -6.94 18.91
C PHE A 230 -27.26 -7.06 18.57
N PRO A 231 -26.54 -8.09 19.06
CA PRO A 231 -25.07 -8.10 19.12
C PRO A 231 -24.37 -8.47 17.81
N PHE A 232 -25.12 -8.84 16.76
CA PHE A 232 -24.58 -9.43 15.53
C PHE A 232 -24.73 -8.54 14.29
N THR A 233 -24.40 -7.24 14.41
CA THR A 233 -24.47 -6.30 13.27
C THR A 233 -23.25 -6.33 12.34
N THR A 234 -22.16 -7.01 12.72
CA THR A 234 -20.96 -7.15 11.88
C THR A 234 -20.98 -8.47 11.10
N ALA A 235 -21.09 -8.38 9.77
CA ALA A 235 -20.93 -9.54 8.90
C ALA A 235 -19.44 -9.92 8.76
N SER A 236 -19.04 -11.06 9.32
CA SER A 236 -17.70 -11.63 9.07
C SER A 236 -17.69 -12.29 7.68
N LEU A 237 -17.20 -11.58 6.66
CA LEU A 237 -17.02 -12.13 5.30
C LEU A 237 -15.79 -13.04 5.19
N THR A 238 -15.82 -14.14 5.92
CA THR A 238 -14.73 -15.13 6.00
C THR A 238 -15.25 -16.52 5.62
N ALA A 239 -14.81 -17.04 4.48
CA ALA A 239 -15.07 -18.41 4.05
C ALA A 239 -13.86 -19.33 4.33
N ASN A 240 -14.13 -20.62 4.57
CA ASN A 240 -13.08 -21.64 4.77
C ASN A 240 -12.30 -22.00 3.49
N LYS A 241 -12.69 -21.46 2.32
CA LYS A 241 -12.08 -21.72 1.02
C LYS A 241 -12.12 -20.46 0.16
N GLY A 242 -11.11 -20.32 -0.70
CA GLY A 242 -10.96 -19.21 -1.62
C GLY A 242 -9.68 -18.42 -1.40
N ILE A 243 -9.59 -17.26 -2.04
CA ILE A 243 -8.41 -16.39 -1.94
C ILE A 243 -8.59 -15.35 -0.83
N LEU A 244 -7.47 -14.91 -0.26
CA LEU A 244 -7.44 -13.75 0.63
C LEU A 244 -7.61 -12.49 -0.23
N TYR A 245 -8.61 -11.67 0.06
CA TYR A 245 -8.78 -10.33 -0.51
C TYR A 245 -8.15 -9.25 0.38
N GLY A 246 -8.18 -9.44 1.70
CA GLY A 246 -7.65 -8.49 2.66
C GLY A 246 -8.05 -8.83 4.09
N ILE A 247 -8.00 -7.81 4.95
CA ILE A 247 -8.51 -7.84 6.33
C ILE A 247 -9.68 -6.87 6.47
N ASN A 248 -10.65 -7.22 7.31
CA ASN A 248 -11.75 -6.35 7.68
C ASN A 248 -11.22 -5.24 8.62
N GLU A 249 -11.46 -3.97 8.29
CA GLU A 249 -10.98 -2.84 9.09
C GLU A 249 -11.71 -2.67 10.43
N HIS A 250 -12.87 -3.29 10.61
CA HIS A 250 -13.64 -3.18 11.85
C HIS A 250 -13.20 -4.16 12.94
N ASP A 251 -12.89 -5.42 12.58
CA ASP A 251 -12.61 -6.51 13.53
C ASP A 251 -11.27 -7.23 13.29
N GLY A 252 -10.53 -6.89 12.22
CA GLY A 252 -9.26 -7.51 11.87
C GLY A 252 -9.36 -8.92 11.29
N SER A 253 -10.57 -9.44 11.07
CA SER A 253 -10.79 -10.76 10.46
C SER A 253 -10.27 -10.83 9.02
N LEU A 254 -9.92 -12.03 8.56
CA LEU A 254 -9.47 -12.25 7.18
C LEU A 254 -10.68 -12.28 6.24
N VAL A 255 -10.68 -11.44 5.21
CA VAL A 255 -11.65 -11.50 4.12
C VAL A 255 -11.17 -12.52 3.11
N ILE A 256 -11.59 -13.78 3.30
CA ILE A 256 -11.27 -14.93 2.43
C ILE A 256 -12.55 -15.34 1.71
N PHE A 257 -12.50 -15.46 0.39
CA PHE A 257 -13.67 -15.81 -0.42
C PHE A 257 -13.33 -16.56 -1.72
N ASP A 258 -14.10 -17.61 -2.06
CA ASP A 258 -14.04 -18.23 -3.40
C ASP A 258 -15.12 -17.60 -4.28
N ARG A 259 -14.74 -16.69 -5.17
CA ARG A 259 -15.67 -16.03 -6.10
C ARG A 259 -16.45 -17.00 -7.00
N PHE A 260 -15.95 -18.21 -7.23
CA PHE A 260 -16.65 -19.24 -8.00
C PHE A 260 -17.73 -19.99 -7.21
N SER A 261 -17.85 -19.74 -5.90
CA SER A 261 -18.94 -20.27 -5.04
C SER A 261 -20.20 -19.40 -5.04
N LEU A 262 -20.10 -18.17 -5.59
CA LEU A 262 -21.21 -17.21 -5.67
C LEU A 262 -22.14 -17.48 -6.86
N GLU A 263 -23.25 -16.75 -6.92
CA GLU A 263 -24.22 -16.84 -8.02
C GLU A 263 -23.60 -16.57 -9.40
N ASN A 264 -22.61 -15.69 -9.48
CA ASN A 264 -21.69 -15.60 -10.60
C ASN A 264 -20.27 -15.31 -10.07
N ALA A 265 -19.27 -15.60 -10.89
CA ALA A 265 -17.88 -15.31 -10.54
C ALA A 265 -17.43 -13.92 -11.00
N ASN A 266 -18.34 -12.99 -11.32
CA ASN A 266 -17.99 -11.69 -11.86
C ASN A 266 -17.64 -10.69 -10.73
N THR A 267 -16.78 -9.72 -11.07
CA THR A 267 -16.28 -8.70 -10.15
C THR A 267 -16.19 -7.35 -10.85
N VAL A 268 -16.58 -6.29 -10.15
CA VAL A 268 -16.30 -4.91 -10.56
C VAL A 268 -15.41 -4.22 -9.54
N VAL A 269 -14.35 -3.56 -10.00
CA VAL A 269 -13.41 -2.80 -9.16
C VAL A 269 -13.45 -1.33 -9.57
N PHE A 270 -13.90 -0.47 -8.66
CA PHE A 270 -13.90 0.97 -8.85
C PHE A 270 -12.93 1.64 -7.87
N GLY A 271 -12.10 2.54 -8.37
CA GLY A 271 -11.20 3.34 -7.54
C GLY A 271 -10.74 4.58 -8.28
N LYS A 272 -10.59 5.71 -7.59
CA LYS A 272 -10.18 6.97 -8.23
C LYS A 272 -8.79 6.85 -8.88
N SER A 273 -8.68 7.23 -10.16
CA SER A 273 -7.36 7.35 -10.82
C SER A 273 -6.39 8.22 -10.05
N GLY A 274 -5.13 7.75 -10.01
CA GLY A 274 -4.00 8.53 -9.50
C GLY A 274 -4.35 9.18 -8.16
N GLY A 275 -5.01 8.42 -7.27
CA GLY A 275 -5.78 8.88 -6.12
C GLY A 275 -4.97 9.53 -4.98
N GLY A 276 -3.89 10.24 -5.30
CA GLY A 276 -3.12 11.08 -4.39
C GLY A 276 -1.76 11.57 -4.90
N LYS A 277 -1.10 10.81 -5.77
CA LYS A 277 0.37 10.74 -5.96
C LYS A 277 1.08 11.99 -6.52
N SER A 278 0.36 13.09 -6.71
CA SER A 278 0.90 14.27 -7.37
C SER A 278 1.63 15.24 -6.42
N ILE A 279 2.84 15.63 -6.81
CA ILE A 279 3.76 16.55 -6.13
C ILE A 279 3.82 17.92 -6.83
N SER A 280 4.18 18.99 -6.10
CA SER A 280 4.25 20.36 -6.67
C SER A 280 5.39 20.55 -7.67
N TYR A 281 5.25 21.49 -8.60
CA TYR A 281 6.22 21.84 -9.65
C TYR A 281 7.66 21.95 -9.13
N ASN A 282 7.80 22.68 -8.01
CA ASN A 282 9.07 23.08 -7.42
C ASN A 282 9.71 21.99 -6.55
N THR A 283 9.12 20.79 -6.52
CA THR A 283 9.67 19.64 -5.78
C THR A 283 10.93 19.16 -6.48
N ASN A 284 12.08 19.26 -5.80
CA ASN A 284 13.31 18.65 -6.30
C ASN A 284 13.19 17.12 -6.25
N VAL A 285 13.66 16.44 -7.30
CA VAL A 285 13.79 14.98 -7.38
C VAL A 285 15.23 14.67 -7.79
N LEU A 286 15.84 13.69 -7.13
CA LEU A 286 17.17 13.21 -7.48
C LEU A 286 17.03 12.13 -8.55
N ILE A 287 17.44 12.44 -9.77
CA ILE A 287 17.35 11.55 -10.93
C ILE A 287 18.73 11.08 -11.41
N LYS A 288 18.73 10.05 -12.23
CA LYS A 288 19.90 9.60 -13.00
C LYS A 288 19.47 9.26 -14.43
N ARG A 289 20.12 9.84 -15.43
CA ARG A 289 19.86 9.63 -16.87
C ARG A 289 21.19 9.30 -17.56
N GLU A 290 21.24 8.23 -18.34
CA GLU A 290 22.47 7.84 -19.09
C GLU A 290 23.72 7.76 -18.16
N GLY A 291 23.53 7.30 -16.92
CA GLY A 291 24.58 7.25 -15.89
C GLY A 291 24.86 8.58 -15.16
N ILE A 292 24.39 9.71 -15.68
CA ILE A 292 24.57 11.06 -15.11
C ILE A 292 23.49 11.32 -14.05
N THR A 293 23.92 11.62 -12.83
CA THR A 293 23.04 11.98 -11.69
C THR A 293 22.76 13.49 -11.68
N GLU A 294 21.50 13.89 -11.54
CA GLU A 294 21.07 15.29 -11.50
C GLU A 294 20.02 15.53 -10.41
N LEU A 295 20.04 16.71 -9.77
CA LEU A 295 18.99 17.16 -8.87
C LEU A 295 18.15 18.23 -9.58
N VAL A 296 16.91 17.89 -9.95
CA VAL A 296 16.05 18.71 -10.83
C VAL A 296 14.68 18.95 -10.20
N GLU A 297 14.05 20.08 -10.51
CA GLU A 297 12.64 20.31 -10.15
C GLU A 297 11.76 19.46 -11.07
N VAL A 298 10.84 18.67 -10.51
CA VAL A 298 9.99 17.73 -11.26
C VAL A 298 9.20 18.40 -12.38
N GLY A 299 8.69 19.62 -12.16
CA GLY A 299 7.97 20.37 -13.19
C GLY A 299 8.86 20.81 -14.36
N LYS A 300 10.15 21.09 -14.10
CA LYS A 300 11.15 21.36 -15.16
C LYS A 300 11.55 20.08 -15.88
N LEU A 301 11.70 18.98 -15.17
CA LEU A 301 12.02 17.67 -15.74
C LEU A 301 10.95 17.26 -16.75
N ILE A 302 9.68 17.26 -16.34
CA ILE A 302 8.55 16.79 -17.13
C ILE A 302 8.27 17.75 -18.30
N ASN A 303 8.31 19.07 -18.09
CA ASN A 303 8.19 20.05 -19.18
C ASN A 303 9.40 20.08 -20.15
N ASN A 304 10.54 19.48 -19.80
CA ASN A 304 11.67 19.30 -20.73
C ASN A 304 11.59 17.95 -21.45
N LEU A 305 11.04 16.92 -20.84
CA LEU A 305 10.66 15.68 -21.52
C LEU A 305 9.65 15.99 -22.64
N SER A 306 8.68 16.88 -22.41
CA SER A 306 7.68 17.33 -23.40
C SER A 306 8.23 18.03 -24.66
N LYS A 307 9.53 18.36 -24.68
CA LYS A 307 10.21 18.97 -25.83
C LYS A 307 11.06 17.97 -26.61
N LYS A 308 11.29 16.79 -26.03
CA LYS A 308 12.12 15.71 -26.57
C LYS A 308 11.30 14.47 -26.97
N HIS A 309 10.16 14.29 -26.32
CA HIS A 309 9.25 13.15 -26.49
C HIS A 309 7.85 13.73 -26.66
N THR A 310 7.05 13.11 -27.53
CA THR A 310 5.62 13.43 -27.65
C THR A 310 4.93 13.13 -26.33
N PHE A 311 4.18 14.09 -25.81
CA PHE A 311 3.33 13.86 -24.64
C PHE A 311 2.12 13.04 -25.08
N THR A 312 1.93 11.88 -24.47
CA THR A 312 0.69 11.12 -24.57
C THR A 312 -0.31 11.67 -23.58
N VAL A 313 -1.57 11.83 -24.00
CA VAL A 313 -2.68 12.00 -23.08
C VAL A 313 -2.89 10.63 -22.44
N LEU A 314 -2.63 10.54 -21.14
CA LEU A 314 -2.83 9.31 -20.36
C LEU A 314 -4.31 9.22 -19.95
N GLU A 315 -4.88 10.35 -19.52
CA GLU A 315 -6.27 10.45 -19.07
C GLU A 315 -6.87 11.85 -19.32
N LYS A 316 -8.17 12.00 -19.03
CA LYS A 316 -8.88 13.28 -18.96
C LYS A 316 -8.24 14.20 -17.90
N ASN A 317 -7.37 15.11 -18.36
CA ASN A 317 -6.52 16.05 -17.61
C ASN A 317 -5.13 15.53 -17.15
N ILE A 318 -4.67 14.35 -17.59
CA ILE A 318 -3.30 13.87 -17.38
C ILE A 318 -2.57 13.68 -18.71
N GLU A 319 -1.38 14.26 -18.83
CA GLU A 319 -0.48 14.12 -19.97
C GLU A 319 0.95 13.83 -19.49
N GLY A 320 1.70 13.00 -20.22
CA GLY A 320 3.01 12.56 -19.75
C GLY A 320 3.88 11.85 -20.79
N VAL A 321 4.97 11.27 -20.32
CA VAL A 321 5.89 10.42 -21.09
C VAL A 321 5.99 9.08 -20.41
N VAL A 322 5.71 8.02 -21.18
CA VAL A 322 5.94 6.63 -20.82
C VAL A 322 7.39 6.27 -21.13
N ASN A 323 8.02 5.47 -20.26
CA ASN A 323 9.43 5.07 -20.30
C ASN A 323 10.41 6.22 -20.59
N PRO A 324 10.43 7.30 -19.78
CA PRO A 324 11.27 8.49 -19.98
C PRO A 324 12.80 8.28 -19.88
N ASN A 325 13.29 7.03 -19.80
CA ASN A 325 14.70 6.65 -19.67
C ASN A 325 15.45 7.42 -18.57
N ILE A 326 14.80 7.53 -17.40
CA ILE A 326 15.39 8.10 -16.18
C ILE A 326 15.20 7.13 -15.00
N GLN A 327 16.15 7.21 -14.08
CA GLN A 327 16.14 6.58 -12.77
C GLN A 327 15.94 7.63 -11.68
N VAL A 328 15.46 7.21 -10.50
CA VAL A 328 15.32 7.98 -9.26
C VAL A 328 15.91 7.20 -8.10
N PHE A 329 16.32 7.88 -7.02
CA PHE A 329 16.83 7.21 -5.82
C PHE A 329 15.70 6.78 -4.87
N THR A 330 15.82 5.60 -4.26
CA THR A 330 14.75 4.91 -3.52
C THR A 330 15.32 3.86 -2.54
N PHE A 331 14.51 2.97 -1.96
CA PHE A 331 14.94 1.84 -1.14
C PHE A 331 14.14 0.54 -1.39
N ASN A 332 14.80 -0.61 -1.21
CA ASN A 332 14.22 -1.95 -1.39
C ASN A 332 13.55 -2.54 -0.12
N HIS A 333 13.06 -3.78 -0.20
CA HIS A 333 12.38 -4.45 0.92
C HIS A 333 13.26 -4.78 2.14
N GLN A 334 14.60 -4.81 2.01
CA GLN A 334 15.55 -4.80 3.15
C GLN A 334 15.86 -3.40 3.69
N HIS A 335 15.11 -2.38 3.24
CA HIS A 335 15.32 -0.97 3.54
C HIS A 335 16.72 -0.46 3.12
N LYS A 336 17.28 -0.99 2.02
CA LYS A 336 18.58 -0.59 1.44
C LYS A 336 18.39 0.36 0.27
N GLY A 337 19.24 1.39 0.19
CA GLY A 337 19.10 2.46 -0.80
C GLY A 337 19.59 2.09 -2.20
N GLU A 338 18.78 2.32 -3.23
CA GLU A 338 19.03 1.92 -4.63
C GLU A 338 18.52 2.95 -5.66
N TRP A 339 18.75 2.69 -6.96
CA TRP A 339 18.34 3.54 -8.08
C TRP A 339 17.30 2.85 -8.96
N ALA A 340 16.01 3.24 -8.91
CA ALA A 340 14.94 2.62 -9.71
C ALA A 340 14.56 3.40 -10.96
N ASN A 341 14.17 2.68 -12.02
CA ASN A 341 13.67 3.30 -13.25
C ASN A 341 12.30 3.99 -13.00
N VAL A 342 11.98 4.96 -13.85
CA VAL A 342 10.67 5.63 -13.93
C VAL A 342 9.94 5.08 -15.15
N THR A 343 8.75 4.50 -14.95
CA THR A 343 7.90 3.97 -16.02
C THR A 343 7.01 5.05 -16.64
N ILE A 344 6.57 6.03 -15.85
CA ILE A 344 5.72 7.15 -16.32
C ILE A 344 6.16 8.43 -15.62
N ALA A 345 6.29 9.52 -16.37
CA ALA A 345 6.47 10.87 -15.83
C ALA A 345 5.37 11.80 -16.38
N ALA A 346 4.43 12.21 -15.53
CA ALA A 346 3.18 12.85 -15.94
C ALA A 346 2.92 14.19 -15.24
N ARG A 347 2.03 15.01 -15.83
CA ARG A 347 1.45 16.18 -15.20
C ARG A 347 -0.08 16.13 -15.26
N LYS A 348 -0.72 16.44 -14.13
CA LYS A 348 -2.19 16.47 -13.94
C LYS A 348 -2.64 17.90 -13.75
N LYS A 349 -3.59 18.35 -14.57
CA LYS A 349 -4.15 19.72 -14.51
C LYS A 349 -5.04 19.84 -13.27
N ILE A 350 -4.89 20.91 -12.49
CA ILE A 350 -5.64 21.11 -11.24
C ILE A 350 -6.19 22.54 -11.09
N SER A 351 -7.16 22.71 -10.19
CA SER A 351 -7.86 23.96 -9.96
C SER A 351 -7.07 24.88 -9.02
N LYS A 352 -7.18 26.20 -9.22
CA LYS A 352 -6.67 27.20 -8.28
C LYS A 352 -7.42 27.19 -6.93
N ARG A 353 -8.54 26.45 -6.81
CA ARG A 353 -9.27 26.23 -5.56
C ARG A 353 -8.68 25.09 -4.72
N ASP A 354 -7.88 24.21 -5.32
CA ASP A 354 -7.31 23.07 -4.61
C ASP A 354 -6.28 23.50 -3.56
N LEU A 355 -6.11 22.66 -2.53
CA LEU A 355 -5.13 22.89 -1.45
C LEU A 355 -3.98 21.89 -1.56
N LEU A 356 -2.77 22.41 -1.52
CA LEU A 356 -1.54 21.64 -1.33
C LEU A 356 -1.19 21.61 0.16
N TYR A 357 -0.46 20.58 0.56
CA TYR A 357 -0.05 20.33 1.94
C TYR A 357 1.46 20.33 1.98
N ARG A 358 2.04 21.21 2.82
CA ARG A 358 3.47 21.28 3.06
C ARG A 358 3.80 20.59 4.37
N ILE A 359 4.51 19.48 4.27
CA ILE A 359 5.03 18.71 5.41
C ILE A 359 6.45 19.22 5.70
N VAL A 360 6.76 19.48 6.97
CA VAL A 360 8.10 19.84 7.44
C VAL A 360 8.54 18.89 8.55
N THR A 361 9.76 18.38 8.44
CA THR A 361 10.34 17.41 9.39
C THR A 361 11.27 18.07 10.42
N LYS A 362 11.62 17.35 11.48
CA LYS A 362 12.46 17.81 12.60
C LYS A 362 13.88 18.15 12.18
N SER A 363 14.43 17.45 11.18
CA SER A 363 15.70 17.84 10.56
C SER A 363 15.56 18.92 9.46
N GLY A 364 14.35 19.40 9.20
CA GLY A 364 14.07 20.51 8.28
C GLY A 364 13.90 20.11 6.82
N ARG A 365 13.53 18.85 6.51
CA ARG A 365 13.10 18.48 5.15
C ARG A 365 11.71 19.05 4.92
N GLU A 366 11.40 19.36 3.68
CA GLU A 366 10.11 19.94 3.31
C GLU A 366 9.64 19.38 1.97
N ILE A 367 8.41 18.88 1.91
CA ILE A 367 7.76 18.51 0.64
C ILE A 367 6.40 19.22 0.55
N THR A 368 5.94 19.49 -0.67
CA THR A 368 4.60 20.06 -0.92
C THR A 368 3.87 19.17 -1.93
N ILE A 369 2.78 18.54 -1.46
CA ILE A 369 2.05 17.46 -2.12
C ILE A 369 0.54 17.68 -2.03
N THR A 370 -0.27 16.98 -2.82
CA THR A 370 -1.74 17.13 -2.74
C THR A 370 -2.32 16.50 -1.46
N LYS A 371 -3.54 16.91 -1.07
CA LYS A 371 -4.30 16.36 0.08
C LYS A 371 -4.30 14.82 0.13
N ASP A 372 -4.41 14.21 -1.04
CA ASP A 372 -4.66 12.79 -1.21
C ASP A 372 -3.36 11.95 -1.27
N HIS A 373 -2.17 12.59 -1.35
CA HIS A 373 -0.88 11.91 -1.56
C HIS A 373 -0.51 10.97 -0.41
N CYS A 374 -0.02 9.77 -0.73
CA CYS A 374 0.47 8.82 0.26
C CYS A 374 1.97 9.05 0.54
N THR A 375 2.32 9.22 1.82
CA THR A 375 3.70 9.36 2.32
C THR A 375 4.07 8.10 3.08
N VAL A 376 5.31 7.62 2.96
CA VAL A 376 5.79 6.49 3.76
C VAL A 376 6.14 6.94 5.19
N LEU A 377 5.65 6.22 6.19
CA LEU A 377 5.83 6.51 7.62
C LEU A 377 6.20 5.24 8.39
N LEU A 378 7.07 5.37 9.38
CA LEU A 378 7.33 4.30 10.36
C LEU A 378 6.20 4.28 11.39
N ARG A 379 5.48 3.15 11.50
CA ARG A 379 4.52 2.86 12.59
C ARG A 379 4.68 1.43 13.09
N GLN A 380 4.80 1.27 14.41
CA GLN A 380 4.96 -0.03 15.09
C GLN A 380 6.08 -0.91 14.50
N GLY A 381 7.21 -0.30 14.10
CA GLY A 381 8.34 -0.99 13.49
C GLY A 381 8.20 -1.35 12.01
N GLU A 382 7.13 -0.94 11.33
CA GLU A 382 6.93 -1.20 9.90
C GLU A 382 6.81 0.12 9.13
N ILE A 383 7.25 0.13 7.86
CA ILE A 383 7.00 1.26 6.95
C ILE A 383 5.62 1.07 6.34
N LYS A 384 4.71 2.03 6.60
CA LYS A 384 3.33 2.04 6.10
C LYS A 384 3.10 3.27 5.22
N SER A 385 2.24 3.14 4.22
CA SER A 385 1.87 4.21 3.29
C SER A 385 0.62 4.92 3.80
N ILE A 386 0.68 6.23 4.04
CA ILE A 386 -0.37 6.99 4.75
C ILE A 386 -0.71 8.29 4.02
N LYS A 387 -2.00 8.62 3.88
CA LYS A 387 -2.47 9.80 3.15
C LYS A 387 -2.19 11.10 3.88
N THR A 388 -1.83 12.13 3.12
CA THR A 388 -1.35 13.43 3.63
C THR A 388 -2.33 14.16 4.55
N LYS A 389 -3.64 13.95 4.35
CA LYS A 389 -4.69 14.46 5.23
C LYS A 389 -4.75 13.79 6.61
N ASP A 390 -4.20 12.57 6.75
CA ASP A 390 -4.28 11.72 7.95
C ASP A 390 -2.93 11.62 8.71
N ILE A 391 -1.86 12.14 8.09
CA ILE A 391 -0.55 12.35 8.73
C ILE A 391 -0.70 13.35 9.90
N LYS A 392 -0.07 13.02 11.03
CA LYS A 392 -0.08 13.83 12.25
C LYS A 392 1.32 14.36 12.57
N VAL A 393 1.39 15.49 13.27
CA VAL A 393 2.65 15.95 13.85
C VAL A 393 3.13 14.90 14.87
N GLY A 394 4.39 14.46 14.74
CA GLY A 394 4.95 13.34 15.48
C GLY A 394 5.04 12.01 14.71
N ASP A 395 4.31 11.84 13.60
CA ASP A 395 4.56 10.74 12.66
C ASP A 395 5.98 10.84 12.08
N VAL A 396 6.57 9.71 11.67
CA VAL A 396 8.00 9.61 11.40
C VAL A 396 8.28 9.17 9.97
N VAL A 397 8.91 10.03 9.17
CA VAL A 397 9.26 9.72 7.77
C VAL A 397 10.65 9.08 7.65
N PRO A 398 10.86 8.14 6.71
CA PRO A 398 12.18 7.70 6.33
C PRO A 398 12.87 8.72 5.41
N LEU A 399 14.11 9.04 5.76
CA LEU A 399 15.08 9.76 4.93
C LEU A 399 16.22 8.80 4.53
N PRO A 400 16.94 9.04 3.42
CA PRO A 400 18.10 8.23 3.08
C PRO A 400 19.22 8.44 4.11
N ARG A 401 19.77 7.34 4.64
CA ARG A 401 20.96 7.38 5.50
C ARG A 401 22.23 7.66 4.70
N THR A 402 22.29 7.17 3.46
CA THR A 402 23.36 7.40 2.50
C THR A 402 22.82 7.47 1.08
N VAL A 403 23.56 8.13 0.19
CA VAL A 403 23.36 8.06 -1.27
C VAL A 403 24.70 7.67 -1.89
N PRO A 404 24.79 6.59 -2.69
CA PRO A 404 26.06 6.11 -3.23
C PRO A 404 26.68 7.14 -4.19
N GLN A 405 28.01 7.13 -4.29
CA GLN A 405 28.69 7.89 -5.34
C GLN A 405 28.42 7.27 -6.72
N PRO A 406 28.51 8.05 -7.81
CA PRO A 406 28.46 7.51 -9.16
C PRO A 406 29.52 6.42 -9.38
N LEU A 407 29.15 5.33 -10.08
CA LEU A 407 30.06 4.22 -10.40
C LEU A 407 31.27 4.68 -11.24
N SER A 408 31.02 5.61 -12.18
CA SER A 408 32.04 6.20 -13.06
C SER A 408 32.10 7.72 -12.85
N PRO A 409 32.81 8.23 -11.83
CA PRO A 409 32.83 9.66 -11.54
C PRO A 409 33.52 10.49 -12.63
N VAL A 410 32.91 11.61 -12.98
CA VAL A 410 33.45 12.53 -14.01
C VAL A 410 34.74 13.18 -13.49
N SER A 411 35.80 13.10 -14.30
CA SER A 411 37.15 13.59 -13.98
C SER A 411 37.65 14.72 -14.89
N PHE A 412 36.99 14.94 -16.04
CA PHE A 412 37.29 16.00 -17.01
C PHE A 412 36.00 16.59 -17.59
N ILE A 413 36.08 17.82 -18.09
CA ILE A 413 34.98 18.55 -18.74
C ILE A 413 35.47 19.04 -20.10
N ASP A 414 34.67 18.88 -21.16
CA ASP A 414 34.96 19.54 -22.43
C ASP A 414 34.65 21.05 -22.34
N ILE A 415 35.64 21.87 -22.63
CA ILE A 415 35.57 23.34 -22.62
C ILE A 415 35.74 23.92 -24.03
N SER A 416 35.63 23.10 -25.09
CA SER A 416 35.80 23.50 -26.48
C SER A 416 34.82 24.59 -26.92
N VAL A 417 33.62 24.65 -26.32
CA VAL A 417 32.63 25.72 -26.55
C VAL A 417 33.21 27.10 -26.18
N LEU A 418 34.11 27.16 -25.20
CA LEU A 418 34.77 28.39 -24.76
C LEU A 418 35.93 28.84 -25.70
N LYS A 419 36.29 28.07 -26.74
CA LYS A 419 37.38 28.40 -27.69
C LYS A 419 37.24 29.82 -28.27
N LYS A 420 36.04 30.25 -28.67
CA LYS A 420 35.80 31.60 -29.24
C LYS A 420 36.13 32.73 -28.24
N VAL A 421 36.00 32.48 -26.94
CA VAL A 421 36.37 33.42 -25.86
C VAL A 421 37.87 33.36 -25.57
N ILE A 422 38.45 32.16 -25.56
CA ILE A 422 39.88 31.92 -25.31
C ILE A 422 40.75 32.57 -26.40
N VAL A 423 40.36 32.50 -27.68
CA VAL A 423 41.17 33.05 -28.79
C VAL A 423 41.39 34.57 -28.69
N LYS A 424 40.42 35.32 -28.14
CA LYS A 424 40.48 36.78 -27.93
C LYS A 424 41.32 37.20 -26.71
N THR A 425 41.74 36.28 -25.84
CA THR A 425 42.60 36.58 -24.69
C THR A 425 44.00 36.01 -24.94
N LYS A 426 45.05 36.86 -24.90
CA LYS A 426 46.45 36.50 -25.19
C LYS A 426 47.10 35.66 -24.05
N GLU A 427 46.46 34.58 -23.60
CA GLU A 427 46.89 33.78 -22.45
C GLU A 427 47.09 32.27 -22.74
N LYS A 428 47.83 31.59 -21.85
CA LYS A 428 48.30 30.19 -21.97
C LYS A 428 47.21 29.10 -22.13
N PHE A 429 45.92 29.46 -22.10
CA PHE A 429 44.81 28.51 -22.28
C PHE A 429 44.53 28.11 -23.74
N ARG A 430 45.17 28.77 -24.72
CA ARG A 430 44.94 28.64 -26.17
C ARG A 430 44.89 27.23 -26.80
N LYS A 431 45.32 26.16 -26.11
CA LYS A 431 45.37 24.78 -26.65
C LYS A 431 44.57 23.71 -25.88
N LYS A 432 43.93 24.03 -24.74
CA LYS A 432 43.21 22.99 -23.95
C LYS A 432 41.73 22.87 -24.34
N THR A 433 41.35 21.71 -24.86
CA THR A 433 39.95 21.33 -25.16
C THR A 433 39.25 20.70 -23.97
N LYS A 434 39.98 19.97 -23.11
CA LYS A 434 39.46 19.33 -21.89
C LYS A 434 40.08 19.98 -20.64
N LEU A 435 39.26 20.20 -19.61
CA LEU A 435 39.64 20.72 -18.29
C LEU A 435 39.50 19.63 -17.23
N THR A 436 40.59 19.31 -16.53
CA THR A 436 40.58 18.34 -15.42
C THR A 436 39.87 18.90 -14.19
N ILE A 437 38.94 18.11 -13.64
CA ILE A 437 38.23 18.42 -12.40
C ILE A 437 39.14 18.10 -11.21
N SER A 438 40.01 19.04 -10.91
CA SER A 438 41.05 18.91 -9.88
C SER A 438 40.60 19.50 -8.53
N SER A 439 41.21 19.06 -7.42
CA SER A 439 40.94 19.62 -6.08
C SER A 439 41.06 21.16 -6.01
N PRO A 440 42.03 21.82 -6.70
CA PRO A 440 42.05 23.27 -6.85
C PRO A 440 40.77 23.86 -7.48
N LEU A 441 40.23 23.25 -8.54
CA LEU A 441 39.01 23.73 -9.19
C LEU A 441 37.79 23.57 -8.25
N CYS A 442 37.65 22.41 -7.61
CA CYS A 442 36.54 22.13 -6.69
C CYS A 442 36.54 23.10 -5.49
N ARG A 443 37.71 23.38 -4.91
CA ARG A 443 37.86 24.38 -3.86
C ARG A 443 37.55 25.80 -4.33
N LEU A 444 38.01 26.19 -5.52
CA LEU A 444 37.70 27.50 -6.08
C LEU A 444 36.19 27.69 -6.30
N LEU A 445 35.49 26.64 -6.73
CA LEU A 445 34.03 26.61 -6.83
C LEU A 445 33.37 26.75 -5.44
N GLY A 446 33.85 26.05 -4.42
CA GLY A 446 33.33 26.17 -3.04
C GLY A 446 33.51 27.58 -2.45
N TYR A 447 34.67 28.20 -2.66
CA TYR A 447 34.92 29.59 -2.27
C TYR A 447 34.10 30.59 -3.10
N PHE A 448 33.80 30.32 -4.36
CA PHE A 448 32.91 31.17 -5.15
C PHE A 448 31.45 31.06 -4.68
N ILE A 449 30.98 29.84 -4.40
CA ILE A 449 29.61 29.61 -3.92
C ILE A 449 29.39 30.21 -2.54
N SER A 450 30.38 30.21 -1.64
CA SER A 450 30.31 30.98 -0.38
C SER A 450 30.50 32.49 -0.63
N GLU A 451 31.76 32.91 -0.73
CA GLU A 451 32.22 34.32 -0.65
C GLU A 451 32.37 35.02 -2.02
N GLY A 452 32.00 34.35 -3.11
CA GLY A 452 32.15 34.84 -4.48
C GLY A 452 31.02 35.72 -4.98
N SER A 453 31.39 36.70 -5.81
CA SER A 453 30.50 37.55 -6.60
C SER A 453 31.07 37.83 -8.00
N TYR A 454 30.18 38.02 -8.97
CA TYR A 454 30.57 38.48 -10.31
C TYR A 454 30.71 40.01 -10.33
N THR A 455 31.76 40.52 -10.97
CA THR A 455 31.86 41.93 -11.36
C THR A 455 31.57 42.09 -12.86
N HIS A 456 31.66 43.32 -13.36
CA HIS A 456 31.49 43.61 -14.79
C HIS A 456 32.42 42.75 -15.67
N SER A 457 33.72 42.74 -15.37
CA SER A 457 34.77 42.09 -16.19
C SER A 457 35.51 40.92 -15.52
N SER A 458 35.32 40.68 -14.22
CA SER A 458 36.10 39.71 -13.43
C SER A 458 35.25 38.95 -12.41
N VAL A 459 35.86 38.01 -11.70
CA VAL A 459 35.26 37.33 -10.55
C VAL A 459 35.95 37.84 -9.28
N ALA A 460 35.17 38.19 -8.26
CA ALA A 460 35.68 38.59 -6.95
C ALA A 460 35.34 37.51 -5.92
N ILE A 461 36.30 37.15 -5.07
CA ILE A 461 36.05 36.35 -3.86
C ILE A 461 36.48 37.22 -2.69
N SER A 462 35.54 37.55 -1.82
CA SER A 462 35.79 38.36 -0.63
C SER A 462 36.31 37.49 0.52
N GLY A 463 36.88 38.10 1.55
CA GLY A 463 37.23 37.34 2.75
C GLY A 463 38.13 38.10 3.71
N LYS A 464 37.83 38.01 5.01
CA LYS A 464 38.66 38.59 6.09
C LYS A 464 39.78 37.64 6.55
N ASN A 465 39.69 36.35 6.21
CA ASN A 465 40.69 35.34 6.57
C ASN A 465 41.83 35.31 5.54
N GLY A 466 43.03 35.77 5.94
CA GLY A 466 44.21 35.78 5.06
C GLY A 466 44.61 34.39 4.53
N TRP A 467 44.30 33.32 5.27
CA TRP A 467 44.58 31.95 4.84
C TRP A 467 43.62 31.50 3.72
N LEU A 468 42.33 31.84 3.83
CA LEU A 468 41.34 31.61 2.78
C LEU A 468 41.76 32.31 1.48
N LEU A 469 42.15 33.58 1.55
CA LEU A 469 42.65 34.33 0.39
C LEU A 469 43.92 33.68 -0.19
N PHE A 470 44.86 33.24 0.66
CA PHE A 470 46.05 32.52 0.20
C PHE A 470 45.68 31.25 -0.59
N ASP A 471 44.75 30.44 -0.09
CA ASP A 471 44.37 29.21 -0.80
C ASP A 471 43.53 29.46 -2.06
N VAL A 472 42.65 30.47 -2.08
CA VAL A 472 41.98 30.95 -3.30
C VAL A 472 43.02 31.33 -4.37
N LYS A 473 44.05 32.11 -3.99
CA LYS A 473 45.15 32.50 -4.89
C LYS A 473 45.93 31.28 -5.39
N ARG A 474 46.24 30.33 -4.50
CA ARG A 474 46.97 29.08 -4.81
C ARG A 474 46.16 28.18 -5.74
N ALA A 475 44.87 28.03 -5.48
CA ALA A 475 43.96 27.21 -6.27
C ALA A 475 43.78 27.79 -7.68
N ALA A 476 43.48 29.08 -7.79
CA ALA A 476 43.39 29.79 -9.05
C ALA A 476 44.70 29.71 -9.87
N LYS A 477 45.87 29.92 -9.24
CA LYS A 477 47.18 29.77 -9.90
C LYS A 477 47.40 28.34 -10.41
N LYS A 478 47.02 27.31 -9.64
CA LYS A 478 47.16 25.90 -10.05
C LYS A 478 46.30 25.53 -11.27
N ILE A 479 45.15 26.18 -11.45
CA ILE A 479 44.32 26.02 -12.66
C ILE A 479 44.63 27.10 -13.72
N GLY A 480 45.74 27.82 -13.61
CA GLY A 480 46.22 28.75 -14.63
C GLY A 480 45.49 30.10 -14.70
N LEU A 481 44.69 30.47 -13.70
CA LEU A 481 43.99 31.75 -13.65
C LEU A 481 44.83 32.84 -12.95
N LEU A 482 44.93 34.02 -13.58
CA LEU A 482 45.60 35.18 -13.00
C LEU A 482 44.75 35.84 -11.91
N THR A 483 45.40 36.20 -10.81
CA THR A 483 44.76 36.75 -9.61
C THR A 483 45.52 37.95 -9.04
N SER A 484 44.77 38.87 -8.44
CA SER A 484 45.29 40.04 -7.72
C SER A 484 44.55 40.21 -6.40
N TYR A 485 45.24 40.68 -5.37
CA TYR A 485 44.58 41.06 -4.12
C TYR A 485 43.76 42.33 -4.31
N ASN A 486 42.58 42.36 -3.70
CA ASN A 486 41.82 43.58 -3.46
C ASN A 486 42.26 44.17 -2.12
N HIS A 487 42.56 45.47 -2.09
CA HIS A 487 42.98 46.19 -0.88
C HIS A 487 41.95 47.27 -0.55
N ASN A 488 41.59 47.39 0.73
CA ASN A 488 40.77 48.47 1.25
C ASN A 488 41.45 49.00 2.52
N LYS A 489 41.77 50.30 2.56
CA LYS A 489 42.57 50.95 3.61
C LYS A 489 43.82 50.11 4.00
N GLY A 490 44.63 49.75 3.00
CA GLY A 490 45.84 48.93 3.15
C GLY A 490 45.61 47.42 3.37
N LYS A 491 44.50 47.02 3.99
CA LYS A 491 44.21 45.61 4.32
C LYS A 491 43.73 44.82 3.09
N ARG A 492 44.20 43.57 2.95
CA ARG A 492 43.72 42.62 1.92
C ARG A 492 42.31 42.16 2.30
N VAL A 493 41.31 42.46 1.46
CA VAL A 493 39.88 42.19 1.73
C VAL A 493 39.23 41.19 0.75
N GLY A 494 39.96 40.79 -0.28
CA GLY A 494 39.47 39.84 -1.28
C GLY A 494 40.51 39.57 -2.37
N ILE A 495 40.11 38.79 -3.37
CA ILE A 495 40.87 38.50 -4.59
C ILE A 495 40.00 38.71 -5.82
N TYR A 496 40.55 39.43 -6.80
CA TYR A 496 40.01 39.46 -8.16
C TYR A 496 40.71 38.42 -9.03
N ILE A 497 39.92 37.59 -9.70
CA ILE A 497 40.34 36.65 -10.74
C ILE A 497 40.07 37.34 -12.08
N ARG A 498 41.13 37.83 -12.72
CA ARG A 498 41.04 38.87 -13.76
C ARG A 498 40.67 38.40 -15.19
N PRO A 499 40.99 37.18 -15.66
CA PRO A 499 40.63 36.79 -17.02
C PRO A 499 39.12 36.79 -17.24
N LYS A 500 38.62 37.41 -18.33
CA LYS A 500 37.20 37.28 -18.76
C LYS A 500 36.79 35.81 -18.89
N TYR A 501 37.73 34.95 -19.30
CA TYR A 501 37.57 33.50 -19.33
C TYR A 501 37.15 32.89 -17.99
N ALA A 502 37.64 33.39 -16.85
CA ALA A 502 37.27 32.86 -15.52
C ALA A 502 35.78 33.03 -15.20
N LYS A 503 35.21 34.18 -15.59
CA LYS A 503 33.77 34.46 -15.48
C LYS A 503 32.96 33.49 -16.32
N HIS A 504 33.30 33.37 -17.60
CA HIS A 504 32.63 32.44 -18.53
C HIS A 504 32.79 30.97 -18.15
N LEU A 505 33.95 30.57 -17.58
CA LEU A 505 34.15 29.22 -17.06
C LEU A 505 33.23 28.94 -15.87
N LEU A 506 33.12 29.86 -14.90
CA LEU A 506 32.20 29.68 -13.77
C LEU A 506 30.73 29.66 -14.23
N GLU A 507 30.34 30.56 -15.14
CA GLU A 507 29.00 30.57 -15.76
C GLU A 507 28.71 29.23 -16.47
N PHE A 508 29.65 28.71 -17.27
CA PHE A 508 29.55 27.43 -17.97
C PHE A 508 29.44 26.23 -17.01
N LEU A 509 30.13 26.27 -15.86
CA LEU A 509 30.02 25.25 -14.82
C LEU A 509 28.69 25.32 -14.04
N GLY A 510 27.82 26.31 -14.30
CA GLY A 510 26.51 26.45 -13.65
C GLY A 510 26.53 27.35 -12.40
N CYS A 511 27.56 28.17 -12.20
CA CYS A 511 27.59 29.14 -11.11
C CYS A 511 26.68 30.35 -11.43
N THR A 512 25.65 30.57 -10.61
CA THR A 512 24.61 31.56 -10.88
C THR A 512 24.93 32.98 -10.38
N LYS A 513 24.23 33.97 -10.92
CA LYS A 513 24.34 35.39 -10.54
C LYS A 513 23.36 35.74 -9.42
N GLY A 514 23.87 36.19 -8.28
CA GLY A 514 23.10 36.68 -7.13
C GLY A 514 23.02 35.70 -5.96
N ALA A 515 22.92 36.21 -4.73
CA ALA A 515 23.01 35.39 -3.51
C ALA A 515 21.78 34.47 -3.29
N LYS A 516 20.57 34.93 -3.61
CA LYS A 516 19.33 34.14 -3.44
C LYS A 516 19.18 33.00 -4.46
N THR A 517 19.91 33.06 -5.57
CA THR A 517 19.86 32.13 -6.71
C THR A 517 21.04 31.17 -6.76
N LYS A 518 22.00 31.26 -5.82
CA LYS A 518 23.13 30.32 -5.72
C LYS A 518 22.63 28.87 -5.61
N ARG A 519 23.31 27.95 -6.29
CA ARG A 519 23.10 26.50 -6.29
C ARG A 519 24.47 25.82 -6.21
N VAL A 520 24.50 24.54 -5.84
CA VAL A 520 25.65 23.69 -6.15
C VAL A 520 25.73 23.54 -7.67
N PRO A 521 26.91 23.72 -8.30
CA PRO A 521 27.12 23.40 -9.71
C PRO A 521 26.69 21.95 -10.02
N PRO A 522 25.77 21.69 -10.98
CA PRO A 522 25.15 20.36 -11.16
C PRO A 522 26.15 19.20 -11.33
N ILE A 523 27.33 19.50 -11.86
CA ILE A 523 28.40 18.51 -12.01
C ILE A 523 28.84 17.84 -10.70
N PHE A 524 28.67 18.47 -9.53
CA PHE A 524 29.05 17.88 -8.24
C PHE A 524 28.28 16.60 -7.89
N PHE A 525 27.07 16.42 -8.42
CA PHE A 525 26.35 15.15 -8.27
C PHE A 525 27.05 13.99 -9.01
N ASN A 526 27.91 14.30 -9.99
CA ASN A 526 28.64 13.35 -10.84
C ASN A 526 30.13 13.17 -10.50
N LEU A 527 30.66 13.88 -9.51
CA LEU A 527 32.07 13.75 -9.11
C LEU A 527 32.28 12.65 -8.07
N SER A 528 33.54 12.28 -7.80
CA SER A 528 33.88 11.34 -6.72
C SER A 528 33.73 11.99 -5.34
N ASN A 529 33.53 11.19 -4.28
CA ASN A 529 33.40 11.72 -2.92
C ASN A 529 34.57 12.64 -2.51
N GLN A 530 35.81 12.34 -2.96
CA GLN A 530 36.98 13.19 -2.71
C GLN A 530 36.82 14.62 -3.31
N ARG A 531 36.26 14.75 -4.51
CA ARG A 531 36.08 16.05 -5.19
C ARG A 531 34.89 16.82 -4.63
N VAL A 532 33.84 16.12 -4.22
CA VAL A 532 32.72 16.73 -3.47
C VAL A 532 33.22 17.24 -2.11
N ALA A 533 34.05 16.46 -1.41
CA ALA A 533 34.66 16.86 -0.15
C ALA A 533 35.55 18.10 -0.31
N ASP A 534 36.37 18.18 -1.38
CA ASP A 534 37.16 19.38 -1.70
C ASP A 534 36.29 20.64 -1.84
N PHE A 535 35.11 20.52 -2.47
CA PHE A 535 34.15 21.63 -2.60
C PHE A 535 33.48 21.99 -1.28
N LEU A 536 32.94 21.00 -0.55
CA LEU A 536 32.27 21.22 0.74
C LEU A 536 33.25 21.84 1.76
N LYS A 537 34.49 21.35 1.81
CA LYS A 537 35.59 21.89 2.61
C LYS A 537 35.82 23.38 2.37
N ALA A 538 35.89 23.82 1.11
CA ALA A 538 36.04 25.23 0.78
C ALA A 538 34.77 26.05 1.09
N TYR A 539 33.59 25.49 0.84
CA TYR A 539 32.31 26.13 1.17
C TYR A 539 32.18 26.39 2.69
N PHE A 540 32.41 25.38 3.52
CA PHE A 540 32.43 25.49 4.98
C PHE A 540 33.65 26.29 5.52
N GLU A 541 34.73 26.42 4.77
CA GLU A 541 35.83 27.34 5.11
C GLU A 541 35.44 28.82 4.89
N GLY A 542 34.60 29.12 3.90
CA GLY A 542 33.95 30.43 3.70
C GLY A 542 32.75 30.66 4.64
N ASP A 543 31.55 30.26 4.22
CA ASP A 543 30.27 30.51 4.91
C ASP A 543 30.12 29.73 6.23
N GLY A 544 30.94 28.70 6.44
CA GLY A 544 30.82 27.81 7.58
C GLY A 544 31.37 28.39 8.88
N TYR A 545 30.77 27.98 9.99
CA TYR A 545 31.19 28.32 11.35
C TYR A 545 31.29 27.07 12.23
N VAL A 546 31.97 27.20 13.38
CA VAL A 546 31.99 26.21 14.44
C VAL A 546 31.57 26.91 15.73
N ASN A 547 30.42 26.51 16.29
CA ASN A 547 29.91 26.99 17.58
C ASN A 547 30.21 25.95 18.68
N GLU A 548 29.55 26.02 19.83
CA GLU A 548 29.84 25.16 20.98
C GLU A 548 29.27 23.73 20.91
N HIS A 549 28.39 23.44 19.95
CA HIS A 549 27.69 22.16 19.83
C HIS A 549 27.61 21.60 18.40
N SER A 550 27.97 22.38 17.39
CA SER A 550 27.74 22.06 15.97
C SER A 550 28.68 22.81 15.02
N ILE A 551 28.88 22.22 13.85
CA ILE A 551 29.28 22.96 12.64
C ILE A 551 28.01 23.52 12.00
N GLY A 552 28.07 24.69 11.35
CA GLY A 552 26.98 25.13 10.49
C GLY A 552 27.42 26.02 9.34
N ALA A 553 26.50 26.32 8.43
CA ALA A 553 26.66 27.28 7.34
C ALA A 553 25.31 27.99 7.09
N ILE A 554 25.35 29.24 6.62
CA ILE A 554 24.17 30.11 6.54
C ILE A 554 24.11 30.77 5.16
N SER A 555 23.00 30.60 4.46
CA SER A 555 22.78 31.10 3.10
C SER A 555 21.41 31.74 2.95
N VAL A 556 21.27 32.73 2.06
CA VAL A 556 19.94 33.25 1.67
C VAL A 556 19.26 32.33 0.65
N SER A 557 20.04 31.56 -0.13
CA SER A 557 19.49 30.59 -1.07
C SER A 557 19.04 29.32 -0.34
N LYS A 558 17.72 29.13 -0.26
CA LYS A 558 17.11 27.86 0.16
C LYS A 558 17.68 26.70 -0.66
N ASN A 559 17.69 26.84 -1.97
CA ASN A 559 18.05 25.75 -2.88
C ASN A 559 19.53 25.34 -2.74
N LEU A 560 20.45 26.27 -2.46
CA LEU A 560 21.84 25.92 -2.13
C LEU A 560 21.93 25.02 -0.89
N ILE A 561 21.17 25.32 0.16
CA ILE A 561 21.12 24.50 1.38
C ILE A 561 20.50 23.12 1.09
N SER A 562 19.48 23.05 0.23
CA SER A 562 18.93 21.77 -0.26
C SER A 562 20.01 20.93 -0.95
N ASP A 563 20.70 21.52 -1.93
CA ASP A 563 21.74 20.83 -2.70
C ASP A 563 22.86 20.29 -1.79
N ILE A 564 23.28 21.08 -0.80
CA ILE A 564 24.29 20.67 0.18
C ILE A 564 23.78 19.51 1.05
N CYS A 565 22.50 19.47 1.43
CA CYS A 565 21.93 18.31 2.14
C CYS A 565 22.02 17.03 1.27
N TYR A 566 21.68 17.12 -0.01
CA TYR A 566 21.82 15.99 -0.95
C TYR A 566 23.28 15.55 -1.13
N LEU A 567 24.25 16.48 -1.17
CA LEU A 567 25.68 16.13 -1.19
C LEU A 567 26.15 15.51 0.13
N LEU A 568 25.62 15.93 1.28
CA LEU A 568 26.01 15.41 2.59
C LEU A 568 25.52 13.97 2.83
N TYR A 569 24.41 13.55 2.22
CA TYR A 569 24.01 12.13 2.20
C TYR A 569 25.08 11.23 1.58
N ARG A 570 25.90 11.71 0.63
CA ARG A 570 27.01 10.92 0.04
C ARG A 570 28.13 10.55 1.03
N PHE A 571 28.13 11.18 2.20
CA PHE A 571 29.06 10.92 3.29
C PHE A 571 28.35 10.26 4.49
N GLY A 572 27.04 10.00 4.41
CA GLY A 572 26.24 9.56 5.55
C GLY A 572 25.95 10.67 6.59
N ILE A 573 26.02 11.95 6.19
CA ILE A 573 25.80 13.09 7.09
C ILE A 573 24.39 13.65 6.92
N ILE A 574 23.61 13.67 8.00
CA ILE A 574 22.25 14.20 8.03
C ILE A 574 22.26 15.54 8.78
N ALA A 575 22.50 16.62 8.04
CA ALA A 575 22.48 17.97 8.60
C ALA A 575 21.05 18.43 8.91
N ARG A 576 20.84 19.18 9.99
CA ARG A 576 19.56 19.83 10.31
C ARG A 576 19.49 21.21 9.67
N VAL A 577 18.35 21.54 9.06
CA VAL A 577 18.08 22.84 8.45
C VAL A 577 17.03 23.60 9.23
N ARG A 578 17.24 24.90 9.45
CA ARG A 578 16.24 25.82 10.02
C ARG A 578 16.25 27.17 9.33
N LYS A 579 15.12 27.87 9.38
CA LYS A 579 15.00 29.26 8.94
C LYS A 579 15.35 30.19 10.10
N THR A 580 16.30 31.10 9.92
CA THR A 580 16.79 32.02 10.94
C THR A 580 16.68 33.47 10.46
N PHE A 581 16.24 34.38 11.31
CA PHE A 581 16.19 35.81 10.99
C PHE A 581 17.53 36.46 11.34
N LYS A 582 18.07 37.32 10.46
CA LYS A 582 19.27 38.10 10.75
C LYS A 582 19.11 39.56 10.38
N ARG A 583 19.48 40.44 11.32
CA ARG A 583 19.60 41.89 11.13
C ARG A 583 21.08 42.26 11.12
N ALA A 584 21.49 43.12 10.19
CA ALA A 584 22.84 43.66 10.19
C ALA A 584 22.98 44.66 11.35
N THR A 585 24.00 44.48 12.20
CA THR A 585 24.22 45.33 13.39
C THR A 585 24.61 46.78 13.05
N ASN A 586 25.13 47.03 11.85
CA ASN A 586 25.72 48.33 11.47
C ASN A 586 25.06 48.98 10.23
N SER A 587 23.77 48.74 9.95
CA SER A 587 23.08 49.43 8.83
C SER A 587 21.58 49.60 9.04
N LYS A 588 20.97 50.59 8.36
CA LYS A 588 19.53 50.89 8.40
C LYS A 588 18.64 49.80 7.73
N HIS A 589 19.19 48.66 7.31
CA HIS A 589 18.41 47.60 6.68
C HIS A 589 17.49 46.90 7.69
N ARG A 590 16.21 46.76 7.33
CA ARG A 590 15.32 45.75 7.92
C ARG A 590 15.96 44.38 7.66
N GLY A 591 16.06 43.53 8.69
CA GLY A 591 16.68 42.20 8.57
C GLY A 591 15.91 41.29 7.59
N ASP A 592 16.56 40.22 7.14
CA ASP A 592 15.98 39.24 6.21
C ASP A 592 16.08 37.82 6.81
N PHE A 593 15.34 36.87 6.23
CA PHE A 593 15.40 35.46 6.60
C PHE A 593 16.47 34.72 5.81
N TYR A 594 17.22 33.89 6.52
CA TYR A 594 18.29 33.04 6.02
C TYR A 594 17.96 31.58 6.32
N TRP A 595 18.59 30.68 5.58
CA TRP A 595 18.56 29.24 5.81
C TRP A 595 19.88 28.83 6.45
N GLU A 596 19.79 28.19 7.60
CA GLU A 596 20.92 27.73 8.39
C GLU A 596 20.95 26.21 8.40
N LEU A 597 22.04 25.64 7.90
CA LEU A 597 22.35 24.22 7.94
C LEU A 597 23.30 23.98 9.11
N THR A 598 23.04 22.94 9.90
CA THR A 598 23.85 22.55 11.07
C THR A 598 24.14 21.06 11.07
N ILE A 599 25.38 20.69 11.37
CA ILE A 599 25.84 19.32 11.57
C ILE A 599 26.18 19.18 13.06
N SER A 600 25.45 18.31 13.74
CA SER A 600 25.50 18.12 15.20
C SER A 600 25.38 16.64 15.55
N GLY A 601 26.10 16.18 16.56
CA GLY A 601 26.16 14.76 16.95
C GLY A 601 27.51 14.15 16.59
N GLN A 602 28.08 13.35 17.52
CA GLN A 602 29.49 12.95 17.45
C GLN A 602 29.83 12.08 16.22
N SER A 603 28.92 11.21 15.79
CA SER A 603 29.08 10.42 14.57
C SER A 603 29.27 11.31 13.33
N TYR A 604 28.33 12.21 13.08
CA TYR A 604 28.40 13.12 11.92
C TYR A 604 29.57 14.11 12.00
N LEU A 605 29.97 14.55 13.20
CA LEU A 605 31.14 15.42 13.38
C LEU A 605 32.47 14.69 13.09
N ARG A 606 32.58 13.39 13.43
CA ARG A 606 33.76 12.56 13.08
C ARG A 606 33.84 12.33 11.57
N ILE A 607 32.75 11.87 10.96
CA ILE A 607 32.63 11.71 9.50
C ILE A 607 32.97 13.03 8.80
N PHE A 608 32.44 14.16 9.28
CA PHE A 608 32.79 15.46 8.74
C PHE A 608 34.29 15.74 8.87
N LYS A 609 34.91 15.57 10.06
CA LYS A 609 36.35 15.81 10.28
C LYS A 609 37.22 14.98 9.34
N GLU A 610 36.89 13.70 9.20
CA GLU A 610 37.69 12.70 8.47
C GLU A 610 37.54 12.84 6.95
N GLN A 611 36.31 12.94 6.45
CA GLN A 611 36.03 12.90 5.01
C GLN A 611 35.96 14.29 4.37
N ILE A 612 35.49 15.30 5.10
CA ILE A 612 35.39 16.69 4.63
C ILE A 612 36.45 17.54 5.35
N GLY A 613 36.15 18.03 6.55
CA GLY A 613 37.06 18.77 7.41
C GLY A 613 37.21 20.24 7.03
N PHE A 614 37.91 20.97 7.89
CA PHE A 614 38.27 22.38 7.66
C PHE A 614 39.71 22.52 7.16
N MET A 615 40.04 23.68 6.62
CA MET A 615 41.37 23.98 6.09
C MET A 615 42.18 24.87 7.05
N SER A 616 41.54 25.79 7.77
CA SER A 616 42.22 26.62 8.75
C SER A 616 42.42 25.90 10.09
N ARG A 617 43.65 26.01 10.63
CA ARG A 617 44.02 25.40 11.93
C ARG A 617 43.09 25.79 13.07
N TRP A 618 42.51 27.00 13.05
CA TRP A 618 41.59 27.45 14.10
C TRP A 618 40.22 26.79 14.01
N LYS A 619 39.64 26.59 12.81
CA LYS A 619 38.40 25.82 12.63
C LYS A 619 38.63 24.33 12.95
N GLN A 620 39.78 23.79 12.55
CA GLN A 620 40.20 22.42 12.92
C GLN A 620 40.31 22.26 14.45
N LYS A 621 40.97 23.18 15.16
CA LYS A 621 41.06 23.15 16.63
C LYS A 621 39.69 23.28 17.30
N LYS A 622 38.81 24.16 16.81
CA LYS A 622 37.42 24.25 17.31
C LYS A 622 36.61 22.98 17.06
N LEU A 623 36.78 22.33 15.90
CA LEU A 623 36.14 21.04 15.62
C LEU A 623 36.69 19.93 16.52
N GLN A 624 37.98 19.91 16.82
CA GLN A 624 38.54 18.97 17.79
C GLN A 624 37.89 19.15 19.17
N LEU A 625 37.83 20.40 19.67
CA LEU A 625 37.17 20.72 20.94
C LEU A 625 35.66 20.38 20.99
N LEU A 626 35.00 20.19 19.83
CA LEU A 626 33.64 19.64 19.78
C LEU A 626 33.62 18.12 19.92
N LEU A 627 34.60 17.43 19.34
CA LEU A 627 34.73 15.97 19.40
C LEU A 627 35.16 15.45 20.77
N ASP A 628 35.86 16.30 21.53
CA ASP A 628 36.31 16.01 22.90
C ASP A 628 35.15 16.12 23.93
N LYS A 629 33.97 16.63 23.54
CA LYS A 629 32.78 16.72 24.40
C LYS A 629 31.98 15.42 24.43
N GLN A 630 31.36 15.12 25.57
CA GLN A 630 30.51 13.94 25.77
C GLN A 630 29.39 13.85 24.71
N SER A 631 29.13 12.63 24.22
CA SER A 631 28.16 12.42 23.14
C SER A 631 26.73 12.46 23.65
N ASN A 632 25.89 13.33 23.07
CA ASN A 632 24.44 13.17 23.17
C ASN A 632 24.00 12.03 22.23
N THR A 633 23.38 10.99 22.79
CA THR A 633 22.91 9.80 22.06
C THR A 633 21.61 10.00 21.29
N ASN A 634 20.84 11.04 21.61
CA ASN A 634 19.45 11.22 21.15
C ASN A 634 19.37 11.96 19.79
N VAL A 635 20.29 11.65 18.88
CA VAL A 635 20.43 12.34 17.56
C VAL A 635 19.97 11.45 16.40
N ASP A 636 20.27 10.16 16.46
CA ASP A 636 19.94 9.13 15.45
C ASP A 636 19.36 7.94 16.21
N VAL A 637 18.03 7.95 16.36
CA VAL A 637 17.25 7.02 17.16
C VAL A 637 16.10 6.45 16.33
N ILE A 638 15.65 5.26 16.69
CA ILE A 638 14.57 4.53 16.03
C ILE A 638 13.33 4.60 16.95
N PRO A 639 12.35 5.47 16.66
CA PRO A 639 11.17 5.63 17.51
C PRO A 639 10.12 4.53 17.27
N GLN A 640 9.08 4.52 18.11
CA GLN A 640 7.88 3.67 17.97
C GLN A 640 8.10 2.14 18.01
N LEU A 641 9.13 1.68 18.73
CA LEU A 641 9.42 0.24 18.92
C LEU A 641 8.83 -0.36 20.22
N THR A 642 8.16 0.45 21.04
CA THR A 642 7.71 0.11 22.39
C THR A 642 6.86 -1.16 22.45
N ASN A 643 5.88 -1.30 21.55
CA ASN A 643 4.97 -2.45 21.52
C ASN A 643 5.74 -3.74 21.21
N ILE A 644 6.63 -3.72 20.21
CA ILE A 644 7.50 -4.85 19.86
C ILE A 644 8.32 -5.28 21.09
N PHE A 645 8.93 -4.34 21.80
CA PHE A 645 9.70 -4.65 23.02
C PHE A 645 8.83 -5.17 24.17
N LYS A 646 7.63 -4.62 24.37
CA LYS A 646 6.66 -5.10 25.35
C LYS A 646 6.29 -6.55 25.06
N GLU A 647 5.92 -6.85 23.82
CA GLU A 647 5.48 -8.19 23.40
C GLU A 647 6.62 -9.22 23.43
N ILE A 648 7.83 -8.87 23.01
CA ILE A 648 9.02 -9.72 23.19
C ILE A 648 9.27 -9.97 24.69
N TYR A 649 9.21 -8.92 25.53
CA TYR A 649 9.43 -9.04 26.97
C TYR A 649 8.47 -10.04 27.64
N GLU A 650 7.17 -9.98 27.32
CA GLU A 650 6.19 -10.92 27.90
C GLU A 650 6.60 -12.37 27.55
N ILE A 651 6.85 -12.64 26.26
CA ILE A 651 7.14 -13.99 25.74
C ILE A 651 8.44 -14.59 26.30
N ILE A 652 9.56 -13.85 26.33
CA ILE A 652 10.89 -14.44 26.62
C ILE A 652 11.41 -14.19 28.05
N TYR A 653 10.72 -13.35 28.84
CA TYR A 653 11.06 -13.10 30.24
C TYR A 653 9.92 -13.37 31.21
N ARG A 654 8.73 -12.79 31.00
CA ARG A 654 7.63 -12.89 31.98
C ARG A 654 7.07 -14.31 32.09
N ASP A 655 6.78 -14.95 30.96
CA ASP A 655 6.26 -16.33 30.89
C ASP A 655 7.23 -17.37 31.50
N TYR A 656 8.51 -17.02 31.57
CA TYR A 656 9.59 -17.85 32.14
C TYR A 656 10.07 -17.37 33.53
N LYS A 657 9.36 -16.40 34.15
CA LYS A 657 9.69 -15.77 35.45
C LYS A 657 11.17 -15.33 35.56
N ALA A 658 11.77 -14.93 34.45
CA ALA A 658 13.20 -14.65 34.35
C ALA A 658 13.52 -13.16 34.49
N LYS A 659 14.62 -12.82 35.18
CA LYS A 659 15.06 -11.43 35.36
C LYS A 659 15.52 -10.83 34.03
N ALA A 660 14.77 -9.84 33.53
CA ALA A 660 15.11 -9.13 32.30
C ALA A 660 16.25 -8.11 32.49
N PRO A 661 17.07 -7.85 31.46
CA PRO A 661 18.01 -6.74 31.47
C PRO A 661 17.30 -5.39 31.63
N GLN A 662 17.81 -4.51 32.50
CA GLN A 662 17.21 -3.20 32.77
C GLN A 662 16.95 -2.38 31.50
N ILE A 663 17.85 -2.46 30.52
CA ILE A 663 17.71 -1.74 29.24
C ILE A 663 16.48 -2.18 28.43
N LEU A 664 16.07 -3.45 28.53
CA LEU A 664 14.87 -3.96 27.88
C LEU A 664 13.60 -3.48 28.59
N ILE A 665 13.64 -3.39 29.93
CA ILE A 665 12.57 -2.84 30.76
C ILE A 665 12.34 -1.36 30.39
N SER A 666 13.39 -0.56 30.33
CA SER A 666 13.32 0.85 29.94
C SER A 666 12.73 1.06 28.54
N LEU A 667 13.05 0.18 27.59
CA LEU A 667 12.49 0.24 26.23
C LEU A 667 11.02 -0.17 26.16
N LYS A 668 10.62 -1.24 26.89
CA LYS A 668 9.21 -1.62 27.08
C LYS A 668 8.40 -0.49 27.72
N ASN A 669 8.98 0.26 28.65
CA ASN A 669 8.36 1.39 29.33
C ASN A 669 8.39 2.71 28.53
N ASN A 670 8.94 2.71 27.31
CA ASN A 670 9.11 3.89 26.46
C ASN A 670 9.98 5.02 27.07
N GLU A 671 10.92 4.69 27.97
CA GLU A 671 11.77 5.68 28.63
C GLU A 671 12.74 6.38 27.65
N PHE A 672 13.13 5.70 26.56
CA PHE A 672 13.91 6.27 25.46
C PHE A 672 13.75 5.46 24.15
N SER A 673 14.19 6.03 23.04
CA SER A 673 14.27 5.35 21.73
C SER A 673 15.72 4.92 21.44
N PRO A 674 16.00 3.66 21.03
CA PRO A 674 17.36 3.17 20.83
C PRO A 674 17.99 3.73 19.55
N SER A 675 19.31 3.92 19.55
CA SER A 675 20.06 4.15 18.30
C SER A 675 20.23 2.83 17.53
N PRO A 676 20.50 2.84 16.21
CA PRO A 676 20.71 1.61 15.44
C PRO A 676 21.82 0.71 16.01
N VAL A 677 22.90 1.30 16.54
CA VAL A 677 24.00 0.57 17.19
C VAL A 677 23.56 -0.07 18.51
N LEU A 678 22.73 0.62 19.30
CA LEU A 678 22.21 0.09 20.55
C LEU A 678 21.18 -1.00 20.29
N LEU A 679 20.30 -0.81 19.30
CA LEU A 679 19.29 -1.78 18.89
C LEU A 679 19.92 -3.13 18.49
N LYS A 680 21.02 -3.13 17.73
CA LYS A 680 21.76 -4.37 17.40
C LYS A 680 22.23 -5.12 18.64
N LYS A 681 22.84 -4.42 19.61
CA LYS A 681 23.25 -5.05 20.89
C LYS A 681 22.08 -5.63 21.68
N ILE A 682 20.89 -5.05 21.56
CA ILE A 682 19.68 -5.55 22.22
C ILE A 682 19.11 -6.76 21.47
N ILE A 683 19.15 -6.75 20.13
CA ILE A 683 18.84 -7.91 19.28
C ILE A 683 19.73 -9.09 19.68
N ASP A 684 21.06 -8.90 19.76
CA ASP A 684 22.00 -9.95 20.18
C ASP A 684 21.67 -10.56 21.55
N LEU A 685 21.15 -9.75 22.49
CA LEU A 685 20.71 -10.21 23.82
C LEU A 685 19.38 -10.99 23.76
N ILE A 686 18.45 -10.55 22.92
CA ILE A 686 17.17 -11.24 22.69
C ILE A 686 17.41 -12.58 21.98
N GLU A 687 18.28 -12.63 20.98
CA GLU A 687 18.68 -13.86 20.28
C GLU A 687 19.28 -14.89 21.23
N LYS A 688 20.28 -14.50 22.03
CA LYS A 688 20.89 -15.39 23.04
C LYS A 688 19.87 -15.91 24.04
N ARG A 689 18.87 -15.09 24.41
CA ARG A 689 17.80 -15.50 25.31
C ARG A 689 16.82 -16.49 24.65
N ILE A 690 16.45 -16.28 23.39
CA ILE A 690 15.61 -17.21 22.62
C ILE A 690 16.34 -18.54 22.41
N GLN A 691 17.62 -18.51 22.04
CA GLN A 691 18.43 -19.72 21.88
C GLN A 691 18.49 -20.52 23.18
N TYR A 692 18.77 -19.87 24.31
CA TYR A 692 18.73 -20.52 25.64
C TYR A 692 17.38 -21.19 25.94
N ILE A 693 16.25 -20.53 25.65
CA ILE A 693 14.91 -21.09 25.86
C ILE A 693 14.71 -22.34 24.98
N MET A 694 15.13 -22.28 23.71
CA MET A 694 15.03 -23.41 22.78
C MET A 694 15.93 -24.57 23.21
N ASP A 695 17.14 -24.30 23.71
CA ASP A 695 18.08 -25.33 24.18
C ASP A 695 17.55 -26.06 25.42
N VAL A 696 17.00 -25.34 26.40
CA VAL A 696 16.33 -25.93 27.57
C VAL A 696 15.14 -26.79 27.16
N TYR A 697 14.30 -26.29 26.24
CA TYR A 697 13.12 -27.01 25.76
C TYR A 697 13.49 -28.28 24.98
N ASN A 698 14.58 -28.24 24.20
CA ASN A 698 15.15 -29.41 23.54
C ASN A 698 15.62 -30.47 24.56
N GLN A 699 16.24 -30.06 25.67
CA GLN A 699 16.65 -30.99 26.73
C GLN A 699 15.45 -31.65 27.42
N GLU A 700 14.40 -30.89 27.77
CA GLU A 700 13.17 -31.42 28.38
C GLU A 700 12.43 -32.43 27.48
N ILE A 701 12.38 -32.19 26.16
CA ILE A 701 11.75 -33.10 25.20
C ILE A 701 12.60 -34.35 24.97
N THR A 702 13.93 -34.20 24.82
CA THR A 702 14.83 -35.32 24.58
C THR A 702 14.82 -36.33 25.73
N ALA A 703 14.50 -35.89 26.95
CA ALA A 703 14.34 -36.73 28.13
C ALA A 703 13.00 -37.49 28.22
N LYS A 704 11.99 -37.23 27.36
CA LYS A 704 10.61 -37.72 27.59
C LYS A 704 9.96 -38.63 26.53
N SER A 705 10.32 -38.59 25.24
CA SER A 705 10.02 -39.68 24.26
C SER A 705 10.46 -39.38 22.80
N PRO A 706 10.58 -40.39 21.91
CA PRO A 706 11.41 -40.27 20.68
C PRO A 706 10.86 -39.60 19.39
N PRO A 707 9.56 -39.26 19.17
CA PRO A 707 9.10 -38.91 17.82
C PRO A 707 9.39 -37.47 17.36
N PHE A 708 9.83 -36.56 18.24
CA PHE A 708 9.89 -35.12 17.95
C PHE A 708 11.16 -34.61 17.24
N LYS A 709 12.15 -35.47 16.97
CA LYS A 709 13.41 -35.09 16.32
C LYS A 709 13.24 -34.34 14.97
N PRO A 710 12.35 -34.73 14.04
CA PRO A 710 12.21 -34.06 12.74
C PRO A 710 11.68 -32.62 12.87
N VAL A 711 10.77 -32.38 13.81
CA VAL A 711 10.14 -31.07 14.02
C VAL A 711 11.14 -30.06 14.58
N ILE A 712 11.91 -30.48 15.59
CA ILE A 712 12.97 -29.67 16.19
C ILE A 712 14.06 -29.38 15.14
N ALA A 713 14.43 -30.39 14.33
CA ALA A 713 15.36 -30.20 13.22
C ALA A 713 14.85 -29.16 12.21
N ALA A 714 13.57 -29.21 11.79
CA ALA A 714 12.99 -28.25 10.84
C ALA A 714 12.93 -26.81 11.37
N VAL A 715 12.62 -26.61 12.65
CA VAL A 715 12.61 -25.27 13.28
C VAL A 715 14.04 -24.73 13.44
N LEU A 716 14.99 -25.55 13.88
CA LEU A 716 16.41 -25.17 13.97
C LEU A 716 17.03 -24.95 12.59
N GLN A 717 16.61 -25.71 11.57
CA GLN A 717 17.04 -25.53 10.19
C GLN A 717 16.49 -24.21 9.66
N THR A 718 15.21 -23.90 9.85
CA THR A 718 14.64 -22.58 9.49
C THR A 718 15.40 -21.43 10.16
N TYR A 719 15.74 -21.56 11.45
CA TYR A 719 16.56 -20.58 12.18
C TYR A 719 18.01 -20.46 11.65
N LYS A 720 18.62 -21.57 11.19
CA LYS A 720 19.95 -21.58 10.57
C LYS A 720 19.95 -21.05 9.13
N THR A 721 18.93 -21.37 8.33
CA THR A 721 18.79 -20.90 6.94
C THR A 721 18.61 -19.38 6.89
N ILE A 722 17.97 -18.77 7.90
CA ILE A 722 17.92 -17.31 8.09
C ILE A 722 19.34 -16.68 8.26
N ASN A 723 20.36 -17.48 8.60
CA ASN A 723 21.76 -17.05 8.73
C ASN A 723 22.68 -17.51 7.57
N GLY A 724 22.15 -18.15 6.52
CA GLY A 724 22.83 -18.22 5.20
C GLY A 724 23.67 -19.46 4.84
N GLU A 725 23.53 -20.61 5.50
CA GLU A 725 24.16 -21.88 5.07
C GLU A 725 23.11 -22.97 4.76
N THR A 726 23.36 -23.77 3.71
CA THR A 726 22.40 -24.72 3.12
C THR A 726 22.84 -26.18 3.32
N ILE A 727 21.93 -27.03 3.82
CA ILE A 727 22.08 -28.50 3.89
C ILE A 727 20.73 -29.16 3.51
N SER A 728 20.74 -30.30 2.84
CA SER A 728 19.58 -30.92 2.16
C SER A 728 19.03 -32.22 2.80
N LEU A 729 17.83 -32.62 2.35
CA LEU A 729 17.10 -33.90 2.55
C LEU A 729 16.34 -34.12 3.88
N PRO A 730 15.24 -34.93 3.91
CA PRO A 730 14.25 -35.19 2.86
C PRO A 730 12.76 -35.10 3.33
N THR A 731 11.84 -35.08 2.35
CA THR A 731 10.38 -35.34 2.35
C THR A 731 9.54 -35.08 3.62
N ILE A 732 8.62 -34.10 3.51
CA ILE A 732 7.75 -33.59 4.59
C ILE A 732 6.36 -34.25 4.58
N MET A 733 5.83 -34.61 5.77
CA MET A 733 4.41 -34.98 5.97
C MET A 733 3.47 -33.77 5.91
N THR A 734 2.22 -33.99 5.50
CA THR A 734 1.24 -32.92 5.22
C THR A 734 0.86 -32.08 6.44
N THR A 735 0.64 -30.78 6.18
CA THR A 735 0.41 -29.71 7.17
C THR A 735 -0.79 -29.95 8.10
N GLU A 736 -1.79 -30.72 7.66
CA GLU A 736 -3.00 -31.01 8.45
C GLU A 736 -2.73 -31.79 9.74
N GLN A 737 -1.66 -32.60 9.80
CA GLN A 737 -1.34 -33.37 11.01
C GLN A 737 -0.67 -32.52 12.11
N PHE A 738 -0.19 -31.32 11.80
CA PHE A 738 0.54 -30.47 12.76
C PHE A 738 -0.37 -29.56 13.61
N ALA A 739 -1.62 -29.36 13.20
CA ALA A 739 -2.50 -28.35 13.81
C ALA A 739 -3.03 -28.72 15.21
N ASN A 740 -3.03 -30.01 15.57
CA ASN A 740 -3.78 -30.55 16.72
C ASN A 740 -2.89 -31.11 17.87
N THR A 741 -1.72 -30.53 18.12
CA THR A 741 -0.86 -30.89 19.29
C THR A 741 -0.53 -29.70 20.20
N PRO A 742 -0.32 -29.92 21.52
CA PRO A 742 -0.41 -28.86 22.54
C PRO A 742 0.83 -27.94 22.56
N HIS A 743 0.79 -26.85 21.79
CA HIS A 743 1.97 -26.05 21.45
C HIS A 743 1.77 -24.51 21.53
N THR A 744 1.09 -24.01 22.57
CA THR A 744 1.01 -22.55 22.86
C THR A 744 2.40 -21.90 22.99
N LYS A 745 3.32 -22.51 23.75
CA LYS A 745 4.69 -21.98 23.95
C LYS A 745 5.51 -21.86 22.65
N PHE A 746 5.44 -22.84 21.74
CA PHE A 746 6.11 -22.73 20.44
C PHE A 746 5.52 -21.61 19.58
N ARG A 747 4.19 -21.43 19.58
CA ARG A 747 3.53 -20.32 18.86
C ARG A 747 3.98 -18.96 19.41
N GLN A 748 4.11 -18.83 20.73
CA GLN A 748 4.64 -17.63 21.37
C GLN A 748 6.11 -17.37 20.97
N ILE A 749 7.00 -18.37 21.06
CA ILE A 749 8.41 -18.21 20.65
C ILE A 749 8.54 -17.84 19.16
N ARG A 750 7.75 -18.47 18.28
CA ARG A 750 7.70 -18.12 16.85
C ARG A 750 7.28 -16.65 16.65
N ASN A 751 6.31 -16.16 17.40
CA ASN A 751 5.91 -14.74 17.36
C ASN A 751 7.02 -13.80 17.84
N ALA A 752 7.83 -14.20 18.83
CA ALA A 752 9.00 -13.42 19.24
C ALA A 752 10.11 -13.41 18.17
N ILE A 753 10.32 -14.51 17.44
CA ILE A 753 11.28 -14.59 16.32
C ILE A 753 10.85 -13.67 15.17
N ILE A 754 9.56 -13.64 14.81
CA ILE A 754 9.03 -12.73 13.77
C ILE A 754 9.27 -11.25 14.16
N LYS A 755 9.00 -10.90 15.42
CA LYS A 755 9.23 -9.56 15.97
C LYS A 755 10.72 -9.19 16.01
N LEU A 756 11.59 -10.16 16.24
CA LEU A 756 13.03 -9.98 16.19
C LEU A 756 13.54 -9.72 14.78
N ASP A 757 12.97 -10.37 13.77
CA ASP A 757 13.26 -10.08 12.36
C ASP A 757 12.81 -8.66 11.95
N GLN A 758 11.62 -8.21 12.39
CA GLN A 758 11.21 -6.81 12.24
C GLN A 758 12.26 -5.85 12.86
N LEU A 759 12.72 -6.11 14.09
CA LEU A 759 13.79 -5.30 14.70
C LEU A 759 15.10 -5.33 13.90
N LYS A 760 15.51 -6.49 13.37
CA LYS A 760 16.70 -6.62 12.50
C LYS A 760 16.59 -5.76 11.25
N LYS A 761 15.47 -5.86 10.52
CA LYS A 761 15.19 -5.09 9.29
C LYS A 761 15.28 -3.58 9.51
N ILE A 762 14.85 -3.07 10.67
CA ILE A 762 14.96 -1.64 11.00
C ILE A 762 16.39 -1.28 11.48
N ALA A 763 17.01 -2.13 12.30
CA ALA A 763 18.35 -1.91 12.84
C ALA A 763 19.44 -1.88 11.75
N HIS A 764 19.20 -2.59 10.64
CA HIS A 764 20.09 -2.67 9.48
C HIS A 764 19.65 -1.78 8.30
N ALA A 765 18.55 -1.04 8.43
CA ALA A 765 18.06 -0.14 7.37
C ALA A 765 19.07 0.97 7.02
N ASP A 766 19.19 1.28 5.72
CA ASP A 766 19.90 2.47 5.24
C ASP A 766 18.98 3.70 5.25
N LEU A 767 18.11 3.75 6.27
CA LEU A 767 17.13 4.81 6.49
C LEU A 767 17.40 5.54 7.81
N PHE A 768 17.05 6.82 7.85
CA PHE A 768 17.04 7.65 9.04
C PHE A 768 15.60 8.11 9.32
N TRP A 769 15.20 8.05 10.58
CA TRP A 769 13.82 8.22 11.01
C TRP A 769 13.61 9.64 11.52
N ASP A 770 12.96 10.49 10.73
CA ASP A 770 12.81 11.91 11.02
C ASP A 770 11.35 12.28 11.34
N PRO A 771 11.03 12.72 12.57
CA PRO A 771 9.67 13.10 12.94
C PRO A 771 9.16 14.32 12.17
N ILE A 772 7.87 14.33 11.83
CA ILE A 772 7.16 15.49 11.28
C ILE A 772 6.88 16.49 12.41
N VAL A 773 7.19 17.77 12.16
CA VAL A 773 7.01 18.87 13.13
C VAL A 773 6.00 19.92 12.69
N THR A 774 5.69 20.02 11.39
CA THR A 774 4.69 20.97 10.88
C THR A 774 3.98 20.39 9.66
N ILE A 775 2.67 20.63 9.56
CA ILE A 775 1.85 20.34 8.38
C ILE A 775 1.04 21.60 8.08
N GLU A 776 1.28 22.23 6.93
CA GLU A 776 0.64 23.50 6.54
C GLU A 776 -0.21 23.34 5.28
N LYS A 777 -1.42 23.91 5.29
CA LYS A 777 -2.28 23.99 4.09
C LYS A 777 -1.91 25.24 3.27
N ILE A 778 -1.55 25.04 2.00
CA ILE A 778 -1.14 26.08 1.06
C ILE A 778 -2.19 26.20 -0.06
N LYS A 779 -2.61 27.43 -0.37
CA LYS A 779 -3.47 27.70 -1.54
C LYS A 779 -2.72 27.37 -2.83
N ASN A 780 -3.29 26.53 -3.69
CA ASN A 780 -2.68 26.21 -4.97
C ASN A 780 -2.52 27.47 -5.85
N ARG A 781 -1.36 27.59 -6.50
CA ARG A 781 -1.05 28.62 -7.51
C ARG A 781 -0.58 28.02 -8.83
N GLU A 782 -0.41 26.70 -8.88
CA GLU A 782 0.13 25.94 -10.00
C GLU A 782 -1.03 25.43 -10.88
N ALA A 783 -0.88 25.48 -12.20
CA ALA A 783 -1.90 24.96 -13.13
C ALA A 783 -1.86 23.43 -13.27
N TYR A 784 -0.72 22.83 -12.89
CA TYR A 784 -0.46 21.40 -12.94
C TYR A 784 0.26 20.98 -11.65
N VAL A 785 -0.02 19.76 -11.20
CA VAL A 785 0.83 18.97 -10.31
C VAL A 785 1.44 17.82 -11.11
N TYR A 786 2.49 17.21 -10.57
CA TYR A 786 3.38 16.32 -11.29
C TYR A 786 3.47 14.96 -10.63
N ASP A 787 3.69 13.91 -11.40
CA ASP A 787 3.72 12.53 -10.91
C ASP A 787 4.88 11.76 -11.55
N LEU A 788 5.42 10.80 -10.80
CA LEU A 788 6.44 9.86 -11.25
C LEU A 788 6.00 8.46 -10.81
N THR A 789 5.61 7.62 -11.76
CA THR A 789 5.44 6.19 -11.52
C THR A 789 6.82 5.56 -11.54
N VAL A 790 7.24 5.09 -10.38
CA VAL A 790 8.58 4.57 -10.12
C VAL A 790 8.47 3.10 -9.86
N ASN A 791 9.35 2.32 -10.46
CA ASN A 791 9.32 0.89 -10.31
C ASN A 791 10.07 0.34 -9.08
N ASN A 792 9.92 1.04 -7.95
CA ASN A 792 9.73 0.37 -6.67
C ASN A 792 8.67 1.05 -5.78
N GLU A 793 7.72 1.74 -6.42
CA GLU A 793 6.63 2.53 -5.85
C GLU A 793 7.05 3.72 -4.98
N VAL A 794 8.32 3.79 -4.57
CA VAL A 794 8.87 4.81 -3.69
C VAL A 794 9.96 5.64 -4.38
N PHE A 795 10.10 6.94 -4.06
CA PHE A 795 11.23 7.73 -4.54
C PHE A 795 11.59 8.94 -3.69
N LEU A 796 12.85 9.39 -3.80
CA LEU A 796 13.45 10.50 -3.06
C LEU A 796 13.11 11.87 -3.69
N ALA A 797 12.30 12.65 -3.00
CA ALA A 797 11.81 13.95 -3.44
C ALA A 797 11.86 15.02 -2.32
N GLY A 798 11.69 16.28 -2.69
CA GLY A 798 11.53 17.41 -1.76
C GLY A 798 12.80 18.16 -1.41
N PHE A 799 12.64 19.20 -0.59
CA PHE A 799 13.72 19.99 -0.03
C PHE A 799 14.51 19.14 0.98
N GLY A 800 15.80 18.93 0.71
CA GLY A 800 16.65 18.05 1.52
C GLY A 800 16.37 16.55 1.40
N GLY A 801 15.44 16.10 0.55
CA GLY A 801 15.16 14.69 0.22
C GLY A 801 14.46 13.85 1.30
N MET A 802 13.29 13.29 0.94
CA MET A 802 12.40 12.41 1.72
C MET A 802 11.67 11.42 0.77
N PHE A 803 11.18 10.27 1.25
CA PHE A 803 10.51 9.23 0.43
C PHE A 803 8.95 9.30 0.41
N ILE A 804 8.28 8.84 -0.67
CA ILE A 804 6.82 8.90 -0.95
C ILE A 804 6.30 7.75 -1.88
N HIS A 805 4.99 7.35 -1.92
CA HIS A 805 4.47 6.00 -2.40
C HIS A 805 3.50 5.94 -3.64
N ASN A 806 3.23 4.73 -4.22
CA ASN A 806 2.31 4.38 -5.34
C ASN A 806 1.03 3.48 -5.02
N SER A 807 0.72 2.36 -5.74
CA SER A 807 -0.57 1.58 -5.80
C SER A 807 -0.41 0.07 -6.14
N PHE A 808 -1.38 -0.82 -5.78
CA PHE A 808 -1.09 -2.25 -5.48
C PHE A 808 -2.14 -3.40 -5.75
N LEU A 809 -3.47 -3.18 -5.81
CA LEU A 809 -4.48 -4.28 -5.60
C LEU A 809 -4.50 -5.44 -6.63
N VAL A 810 -4.90 -5.19 -7.88
CA VAL A 810 -5.52 -6.24 -8.73
C VAL A 810 -4.57 -7.40 -9.06
N LYS A 811 -3.29 -7.08 -9.23
CA LYS A 811 -2.22 -8.06 -9.52
C LYS A 811 -2.13 -9.16 -8.44
N LEU A 812 -2.51 -8.84 -7.21
CA LEU A 812 -2.60 -9.77 -6.10
C LEU A 812 -3.77 -10.76 -6.22
N GLU A 813 -4.92 -10.32 -6.72
CA GLU A 813 -6.03 -11.23 -7.05
C GLU A 813 -5.64 -12.17 -8.19
N THR A 814 -4.97 -11.67 -9.24
CA THR A 814 -4.47 -12.49 -10.37
C THR A 814 -3.54 -13.60 -9.87
N LEU A 815 -2.51 -13.26 -9.09
CA LEU A 815 -1.57 -14.24 -8.55
C LEU A 815 -2.26 -15.30 -7.68
N ARG A 816 -3.10 -14.86 -6.72
CA ARG A 816 -3.81 -15.78 -5.82
C ARG A 816 -4.78 -16.69 -6.57
N SER A 817 -5.43 -16.20 -7.61
CA SER A 817 -6.37 -16.99 -8.42
C SER A 817 -5.67 -18.09 -9.23
N LEU A 818 -4.47 -17.80 -9.76
CA LEU A 818 -3.62 -18.79 -10.42
C LEU A 818 -3.18 -19.90 -9.44
N MET A 819 -2.80 -19.55 -8.21
CA MET A 819 -2.46 -20.54 -7.16
C MET A 819 -3.61 -21.50 -6.83
N PHE A 820 -4.87 -21.07 -7.00
CA PHE A 820 -6.07 -21.90 -6.81
C PHE A 820 -6.57 -22.56 -8.12
N GLY A 821 -5.74 -22.57 -9.17
CA GLY A 821 -5.96 -23.33 -10.40
C GLY A 821 -6.94 -22.72 -11.40
N ALA A 822 -7.20 -21.40 -11.31
CA ALA A 822 -7.93 -20.68 -12.36
C ALA A 822 -6.98 -20.23 -13.48
N GLU A 823 -7.38 -20.38 -14.74
CA GLU A 823 -6.68 -19.73 -15.87
C GLU A 823 -7.08 -18.24 -15.90
N VAL A 824 -6.14 -17.31 -16.04
CA VAL A 824 -6.42 -15.87 -16.04
C VAL A 824 -6.00 -15.25 -17.36
N PHE A 825 -6.92 -14.48 -17.95
CA PHE A 825 -6.67 -13.66 -19.13
C PHE A 825 -6.77 -12.19 -18.76
N VAL A 826 -5.80 -11.38 -19.15
CA VAL A 826 -5.78 -9.94 -18.83
C VAL A 826 -5.73 -9.14 -20.13
N ILE A 827 -6.58 -8.14 -20.28
CA ILE A 827 -6.48 -7.12 -21.33
C ILE A 827 -5.88 -5.88 -20.69
N ASP A 828 -4.68 -5.51 -21.12
CA ASP A 828 -3.81 -4.54 -20.46
C ASP A 828 -3.48 -3.35 -21.40
N PRO A 829 -4.21 -2.23 -21.30
CA PRO A 829 -3.94 -1.02 -22.09
C PRO A 829 -2.80 -0.16 -21.53
N GLU A 830 -2.24 -0.49 -20.36
CA GLU A 830 -1.20 0.31 -19.70
C GLU A 830 0.15 -0.40 -19.60
N GLY A 831 0.23 -1.71 -19.87
CA GLY A 831 1.41 -2.56 -19.68
C GLY A 831 1.80 -2.67 -18.20
N GLU A 832 0.79 -2.86 -17.35
CA GLU A 832 0.90 -2.97 -15.89
C GLU A 832 1.18 -4.43 -15.44
N TYR A 833 0.83 -5.44 -16.23
CA TYR A 833 0.85 -6.87 -15.83
C TYR A 833 2.03 -7.68 -16.40
N SER A 834 2.84 -7.10 -17.29
CA SER A 834 4.02 -7.75 -17.89
C SER A 834 4.97 -8.40 -16.88
N THR A 835 5.11 -7.77 -15.70
CA THR A 835 5.88 -8.28 -14.54
C THR A 835 5.37 -9.62 -14.07
N LEU A 836 4.10 -9.65 -13.65
CA LEU A 836 3.43 -10.81 -13.10
C LEU A 836 3.37 -11.93 -14.13
N CYS A 837 3.11 -11.57 -15.40
CA CYS A 837 3.13 -12.49 -16.53
C CYS A 837 4.45 -13.28 -16.58
N LYS A 838 5.58 -12.57 -16.64
CA LYS A 838 6.91 -13.21 -16.72
C LYS A 838 7.23 -14.04 -15.47
N ALA A 839 6.87 -13.55 -14.28
CA ALA A 839 7.20 -14.21 -13.02
C ALA A 839 6.51 -15.57 -12.84
N VAL A 840 5.27 -15.74 -13.32
CA VAL A 840 4.55 -17.03 -13.28
C VAL A 840 4.73 -17.86 -14.57
N SER A 841 5.67 -17.49 -15.44
CA SER A 841 5.88 -18.09 -16.78
C SER A 841 4.64 -18.04 -17.68
N GLY A 842 3.88 -16.94 -17.59
CA GLY A 842 2.73 -16.59 -18.43
C GLY A 842 3.09 -16.24 -19.88
N GLU A 843 2.05 -16.10 -20.70
CA GLU A 843 2.11 -15.77 -22.13
C GLU A 843 1.72 -14.30 -22.36
N GLU A 844 2.69 -13.44 -22.66
CA GLU A 844 2.43 -12.03 -23.00
C GLU A 844 2.28 -11.88 -24.52
N VAL A 845 1.19 -11.24 -24.94
CA VAL A 845 0.77 -11.05 -26.34
C VAL A 845 0.70 -9.56 -26.62
N ASP A 846 1.77 -9.00 -27.17
CA ASP A 846 1.81 -7.59 -27.58
C ASP A 846 1.01 -7.38 -28.88
N PHE A 847 0.11 -6.40 -28.88
CA PHE A 847 -0.74 -6.07 -30.03
C PHE A 847 -0.17 -4.85 -30.77
N THR A 848 0.87 -5.08 -31.58
CA THR A 848 1.54 -4.05 -32.40
C THR A 848 1.41 -4.32 -33.90
N PHE A 849 1.73 -3.33 -34.73
CA PHE A 849 1.80 -3.49 -36.19
C PHE A 849 2.79 -4.59 -36.63
N ASN A 850 3.94 -4.68 -35.94
CA ASN A 850 5.08 -5.51 -36.36
C ASN A 850 5.09 -6.91 -35.71
N THR A 851 4.27 -7.16 -34.69
CA THR A 851 4.20 -8.47 -34.03
C THR A 851 3.69 -9.53 -35.01
N PRO A 852 4.25 -10.76 -34.99
CA PRO A 852 3.80 -11.83 -35.86
C PRO A 852 2.41 -12.36 -35.47
N ILE A 853 1.99 -12.19 -34.21
CA ILE A 853 0.67 -12.61 -33.73
C ILE A 853 -0.42 -11.76 -34.38
N LYS A 854 -1.44 -12.43 -34.91
CA LYS A 854 -2.65 -11.86 -35.53
C LYS A 854 -3.89 -12.60 -35.03
N MET A 855 -4.99 -11.86 -34.95
CA MET A 855 -6.31 -12.39 -34.62
C MET A 855 -7.29 -11.95 -35.70
N ASN A 856 -7.88 -12.91 -36.39
CA ASN A 856 -8.91 -12.68 -37.39
C ASN A 856 -10.26 -12.49 -36.70
N PRO A 857 -10.91 -11.31 -36.80
CA PRO A 857 -12.23 -11.10 -36.20
C PRO A 857 -13.33 -11.95 -36.83
N PHE A 858 -13.10 -12.60 -37.97
CA PHE A 858 -14.08 -13.47 -38.64
C PHE A 858 -14.03 -14.95 -38.20
N ASP A 859 -13.13 -15.34 -37.29
CA ASP A 859 -13.01 -16.72 -36.83
C ASP A 859 -14.28 -17.23 -36.11
N LEU A 860 -14.68 -18.47 -36.40
CA LEU A 860 -15.75 -19.18 -35.69
C LEU A 860 -15.19 -20.03 -34.54
N SER A 861 -16.00 -20.29 -33.51
CA SER A 861 -15.64 -21.20 -32.43
C SER A 861 -15.68 -22.67 -32.88
N GLY A 862 -16.53 -23.01 -33.85
CA GLY A 862 -16.69 -24.36 -34.38
C GLY A 862 -17.32 -25.31 -33.37
N ILE A 863 -18.23 -24.80 -32.54
CA ILE A 863 -18.91 -25.53 -31.47
C ILE A 863 -20.39 -25.53 -31.78
N ILE A 864 -20.92 -26.73 -31.97
CA ILE A 864 -22.34 -26.93 -32.22
C ILE A 864 -23.04 -27.05 -30.87
N GLU A 865 -23.70 -25.97 -30.43
CA GLU A 865 -24.70 -26.03 -29.36
C GLU A 865 -26.09 -26.22 -29.96
N GLU A 866 -26.87 -27.19 -29.48
CA GLU A 866 -28.21 -27.47 -30.00
C GLU A 866 -29.12 -26.23 -29.87
N GLY A 867 -29.54 -25.68 -31.02
CA GLY A 867 -30.40 -24.51 -31.10
C GLY A 867 -29.69 -23.14 -31.23
N GLU A 868 -28.35 -23.05 -31.12
CA GLU A 868 -27.62 -21.79 -31.41
C GLU A 868 -27.16 -21.74 -32.88
N ASN A 869 -27.48 -20.65 -33.59
CA ASN A 869 -26.91 -20.36 -34.92
C ASN A 869 -25.56 -19.64 -34.75
N GLU A 870 -24.47 -20.41 -34.75
CA GLU A 870 -23.10 -19.88 -34.57
C GLU A 870 -22.74 -18.81 -35.60
N LEU A 871 -22.97 -19.05 -36.90
CA LEU A 871 -22.69 -18.06 -37.95
C LEU A 871 -23.51 -16.78 -37.77
N GLY A 872 -24.79 -16.89 -37.39
CA GLY A 872 -25.65 -15.74 -37.11
C GLY A 872 -25.16 -14.92 -35.91
N LEU A 873 -24.77 -15.58 -34.81
CA LEU A 873 -24.16 -14.92 -33.65
C LEU A 873 -22.84 -14.24 -34.00
N LYS A 874 -22.04 -14.84 -34.89
CA LYS A 874 -20.79 -14.24 -35.36
C LYS A 874 -21.03 -13.01 -36.24
N ILE A 875 -22.00 -13.05 -37.14
CA ILE A 875 -22.40 -11.89 -37.96
C ILE A 875 -22.86 -10.74 -37.06
N LEU A 876 -23.62 -11.01 -35.99
CA LEU A 876 -23.99 -10.01 -34.98
C LEU A 876 -22.78 -9.43 -34.22
N SER A 877 -21.78 -10.25 -33.87
CA SER A 877 -20.52 -9.77 -33.26
C SER A 877 -19.73 -8.88 -34.23
N LEU A 878 -19.68 -9.28 -35.51
CA LEU A 878 -19.05 -8.51 -36.58
C LEU A 878 -19.77 -7.19 -36.85
N HIS A 879 -21.11 -7.13 -36.82
CA HIS A 879 -21.86 -5.88 -36.87
C HIS A 879 -21.46 -4.92 -35.74
N ALA A 880 -21.41 -5.42 -34.50
CA ALA A 880 -20.98 -4.62 -33.35
C ALA A 880 -19.54 -4.11 -33.53
N LEU A 881 -18.60 -4.97 -33.96
CA LEU A 881 -17.24 -4.56 -34.29
C LEU A 881 -17.21 -3.51 -35.42
N MET A 882 -17.96 -3.71 -36.49
CA MET A 882 -18.02 -2.81 -37.64
C MET A 882 -18.59 -1.44 -37.27
N ARG A 883 -19.55 -1.36 -36.35
CA ARG A 883 -20.03 -0.08 -35.78
C ARG A 883 -18.98 0.61 -34.91
N VAL A 884 -18.13 -0.13 -34.19
CA VAL A 884 -16.96 0.45 -33.48
C VAL A 884 -15.89 0.94 -34.48
N VAL A 885 -15.66 0.20 -35.55
CA VAL A 885 -14.62 0.43 -36.59
C VAL A 885 -14.98 1.60 -37.52
N MET A 886 -16.24 1.69 -37.95
CA MET A 886 -16.72 2.70 -38.90
C MET A 886 -17.43 3.88 -38.21
N GLY A 887 -18.00 3.68 -37.02
CA GLY A 887 -18.85 4.65 -36.32
C GLY A 887 -20.34 4.42 -36.59
N GLN A 888 -21.17 5.46 -36.40
CA GLN A 888 -22.61 5.36 -36.67
C GLN A 888 -22.89 4.97 -38.13
N LEU A 889 -23.85 4.06 -38.29
CA LEU A 889 -24.39 3.57 -39.56
C LEU A 889 -25.88 3.94 -39.65
N SER A 890 -26.34 4.36 -40.82
CA SER A 890 -27.76 4.52 -41.12
C SER A 890 -28.44 3.15 -41.35
N PRO A 891 -29.78 3.04 -41.23
CA PRO A 891 -30.48 1.76 -41.47
C PRO A 891 -30.21 1.12 -42.85
N PRO A 892 -30.07 1.87 -43.96
CA PRO A 892 -29.65 1.31 -45.24
C PRO A 892 -28.21 0.78 -45.24
N GLU A 893 -27.26 1.50 -44.62
CA GLU A 893 -25.87 1.05 -44.46
C GLU A 893 -25.77 -0.21 -43.60
N ASP A 894 -26.55 -0.32 -42.52
CA ASP A 894 -26.59 -1.47 -41.62
C ASP A 894 -27.14 -2.72 -42.34
N ALA A 895 -28.22 -2.55 -43.13
CA ALA A 895 -28.78 -3.62 -43.97
C ALA A 895 -27.89 -4.00 -45.17
N LEU A 896 -27.07 -3.07 -45.68
CA LEU A 896 -26.04 -3.35 -46.68
C LEU A 896 -24.89 -4.16 -46.07
N LEU A 897 -24.43 -3.77 -44.88
CA LEU A 897 -23.38 -4.47 -44.16
C LEU A 897 -23.77 -5.91 -43.83
N ASP A 898 -25.02 -6.16 -43.42
CA ASP A 898 -25.51 -7.52 -43.15
C ASP A 898 -25.42 -8.42 -44.40
N ARG A 899 -25.96 -7.92 -45.53
CA ARG A 899 -25.86 -8.61 -46.83
C ARG A 899 -24.41 -8.86 -47.22
N ALA A 900 -23.52 -7.88 -47.03
CA ALA A 900 -22.11 -8.01 -47.35
C ALA A 900 -21.41 -9.07 -46.46
N LEU A 901 -21.67 -9.10 -45.15
CA LEU A 901 -21.12 -10.10 -44.23
C LEU A 901 -21.58 -11.52 -44.61
N VAL A 902 -22.87 -11.72 -44.89
CA VAL A 902 -23.41 -13.02 -45.33
C VAL A 902 -22.77 -13.47 -46.65
N LEU A 903 -22.65 -12.57 -47.63
CA LEU A 903 -22.00 -12.87 -48.91
C LEU A 903 -20.51 -13.22 -48.72
N THR A 904 -19.82 -12.52 -47.83
CA THR A 904 -18.39 -12.73 -47.53
C THR A 904 -18.12 -14.13 -46.99
N TYR A 905 -18.91 -14.62 -46.04
CA TYR A 905 -18.81 -16.01 -45.57
C TYR A 905 -19.18 -17.02 -46.67
N ARG A 906 -20.24 -16.73 -47.43
CA ARG A 906 -20.69 -17.63 -48.52
C ARG A 906 -19.65 -17.79 -49.62
N GLN A 907 -18.86 -16.75 -49.93
CA GLN A 907 -17.74 -16.82 -50.89
C GLN A 907 -16.60 -17.73 -50.41
N LYS A 908 -16.44 -17.95 -49.11
CA LYS A 908 -15.52 -18.95 -48.53
C LYS A 908 -16.15 -20.34 -48.35
N GLY A 909 -17.36 -20.53 -48.87
CA GLY A 909 -18.11 -21.79 -48.71
C GLY A 909 -18.61 -22.02 -47.28
N ILE A 910 -18.76 -20.97 -46.46
CA ILE A 910 -19.32 -21.05 -45.11
C ILE A 910 -20.79 -20.63 -45.15
N THR A 911 -21.66 -21.43 -44.54
CA THR A 911 -23.13 -21.25 -44.56
C THR A 911 -23.73 -21.54 -43.17
N PRO A 912 -25.04 -21.32 -42.96
CA PRO A 912 -25.69 -21.70 -41.71
C PRO A 912 -25.61 -23.21 -41.37
N ASP A 913 -25.29 -24.09 -42.33
CA ASP A 913 -24.98 -25.50 -42.04
C ASP A 913 -23.66 -25.60 -41.24
N PRO A 914 -23.68 -26.13 -40.00
CA PRO A 914 -22.48 -26.31 -39.18
C PRO A 914 -21.39 -27.18 -39.82
N SER A 915 -21.73 -28.06 -40.77
CA SER A 915 -20.74 -28.86 -41.49
C SER A 915 -19.74 -27.98 -42.25
N THR A 916 -20.21 -26.86 -42.79
CA THR A 916 -19.45 -25.91 -43.61
C THR A 916 -18.59 -24.94 -42.80
N GLN A 917 -18.84 -24.81 -41.49
CA GLN A 917 -18.21 -23.84 -40.60
C GLN A 917 -16.78 -24.23 -40.15
N LYS A 918 -16.25 -25.32 -40.72
CA LYS A 918 -14.84 -25.74 -40.61
C LYS A 918 -13.95 -25.20 -41.74
N ASN A 919 -14.56 -24.60 -42.77
CA ASN A 919 -13.83 -24.01 -43.90
C ASN A 919 -13.03 -22.76 -43.45
N GLU A 920 -12.07 -22.33 -44.26
CA GLU A 920 -11.24 -21.18 -43.93
C GLU A 920 -12.08 -19.90 -43.78
N PRO A 921 -12.07 -19.21 -42.62
CA PRO A 921 -12.86 -18.01 -42.43
C PRO A 921 -12.36 -16.86 -43.31
N PRO A 922 -13.26 -15.92 -43.70
CA PRO A 922 -12.87 -14.76 -44.48
C PRO A 922 -11.95 -13.80 -43.71
N LEU A 923 -11.39 -12.85 -44.43
CA LEU A 923 -10.62 -11.73 -43.90
C LEU A 923 -11.35 -10.40 -44.14
N MET A 924 -10.86 -9.32 -43.51
CA MET A 924 -11.41 -7.97 -43.67
C MET A 924 -11.37 -7.49 -45.14
N GLU A 925 -10.37 -7.93 -45.90
CA GLU A 925 -10.29 -7.68 -47.34
C GLU A 925 -11.37 -8.36 -48.16
N ASP A 926 -11.89 -9.50 -47.72
CA ASP A 926 -12.97 -10.20 -48.43
C ASP A 926 -14.28 -9.43 -48.23
N LEU A 927 -14.53 -8.89 -47.03
CA LEU A 927 -15.65 -7.98 -46.79
C LEU A 927 -15.53 -6.68 -47.60
N TYR A 928 -14.33 -6.10 -47.67
CA TYR A 928 -14.07 -4.93 -48.51
C TYR A 928 -14.30 -5.19 -50.00
N LYS A 929 -13.87 -6.36 -50.52
CA LYS A 929 -14.15 -6.78 -51.91
C LYS A 929 -15.64 -7.02 -52.13
N ALA A 930 -16.34 -7.62 -51.17
CA ALA A 930 -17.79 -7.83 -51.23
C ALA A 930 -18.54 -6.50 -51.31
N LEU A 931 -18.20 -5.52 -50.47
CA LEU A 931 -18.78 -4.17 -50.49
C LEU A 931 -18.48 -3.40 -51.79
N LEU A 932 -17.29 -3.55 -52.37
CA LEU A 932 -16.95 -2.97 -53.68
C LEU A 932 -17.67 -3.64 -54.86
N GLY A 933 -18.09 -4.90 -54.71
CA GLY A 933 -18.83 -5.65 -55.73
C GLY A 933 -20.34 -5.38 -55.73
N MET A 934 -20.82 -4.55 -54.80
CA MET A 934 -22.22 -4.12 -54.72
C MET A 934 -22.40 -2.81 -55.50
N GLU A 935 -23.47 -2.70 -56.28
CA GLU A 935 -23.73 -1.53 -57.15
C GLU A 935 -24.28 -0.33 -56.35
N GLU A 936 -24.74 -0.55 -55.10
CA GLU A 936 -25.31 0.49 -54.25
C GLU A 936 -24.28 1.56 -53.79
N PRO A 937 -24.56 2.87 -53.93
CA PRO A 937 -23.63 3.94 -53.54
C PRO A 937 -23.18 3.92 -52.08
N ASP A 938 -24.04 3.46 -51.16
CA ASP A 938 -23.72 3.37 -49.74
C ASP A 938 -22.77 2.18 -49.43
N ALA A 939 -22.79 1.11 -50.23
CA ALA A 939 -21.82 0.02 -50.10
C ALA A 939 -20.39 0.51 -50.38
N LYS A 940 -20.25 1.38 -51.40
CA LYS A 940 -18.98 2.05 -51.69
C LYS A 940 -18.50 2.94 -50.54
N ARG A 941 -19.40 3.70 -49.89
CA ARG A 941 -19.06 4.52 -48.71
C ARG A 941 -18.58 3.67 -47.53
N LEU A 942 -19.20 2.51 -47.30
CA LEU A 942 -18.74 1.54 -46.30
C LEU A 942 -17.36 0.98 -46.65
N ALA A 943 -17.12 0.63 -47.92
CA ALA A 943 -15.81 0.19 -48.39
C ALA A 943 -14.73 1.27 -48.17
N GLU A 944 -15.01 2.54 -48.49
CA GLU A 944 -14.10 3.67 -48.24
C GLU A 944 -13.78 3.84 -46.74
N ARG A 945 -14.76 3.68 -45.83
CA ARG A 945 -14.53 3.70 -44.36
C ARG A 945 -13.67 2.51 -43.90
N LEU A 946 -13.80 1.36 -44.55
CA LEU A 946 -13.06 0.12 -44.23
C LEU A 946 -11.64 0.07 -44.83
N GLU A 947 -11.38 0.79 -45.94
CA GLU A 947 -10.12 0.74 -46.69
C GLU A 947 -8.87 1.01 -45.83
N LYS A 948 -8.97 1.90 -44.84
CA LYS A 948 -7.87 2.22 -43.91
C LYS A 948 -7.40 1.00 -43.09
N PHE A 949 -8.27 0.02 -42.88
CA PHE A 949 -8.00 -1.25 -42.17
C PHE A 949 -7.65 -2.42 -43.10
N VAL A 950 -7.63 -2.21 -44.42
CA VAL A 950 -7.41 -3.26 -45.45
C VAL A 950 -6.20 -2.96 -46.33
N LYS A 951 -6.05 -1.72 -46.80
CA LYS A 951 -4.91 -1.27 -47.62
C LYS A 951 -4.05 -0.20 -46.92
N GLY A 952 -4.61 0.50 -45.93
CA GLY A 952 -3.93 1.55 -45.18
C GLY A 952 -2.91 1.02 -44.16
N SER A 953 -2.35 1.94 -43.37
CA SER A 953 -1.38 1.65 -42.31
C SER A 953 -1.90 0.66 -41.23
N LEU A 954 -3.21 0.48 -41.12
CA LEU A 954 -3.84 -0.41 -40.12
C LEU A 954 -4.06 -1.85 -40.62
N ALA A 955 -3.82 -2.12 -41.91
CA ALA A 955 -4.00 -3.44 -42.51
C ALA A 955 -3.21 -4.56 -41.80
N GLY A 956 -2.01 -4.24 -41.33
CA GLY A 956 -1.10 -5.19 -40.69
C GLY A 956 -1.61 -5.77 -39.36
N ILE A 957 -2.66 -5.21 -38.75
CA ILE A 957 -3.22 -5.69 -37.48
C ILE A 957 -4.51 -6.49 -37.70
N PHE A 958 -5.40 -6.02 -38.56
CA PHE A 958 -6.80 -6.49 -38.62
C PHE A 958 -7.16 -7.33 -39.86
N ASN A 959 -6.28 -7.40 -40.86
CA ASN A 959 -6.52 -8.13 -42.12
C ASN A 959 -5.55 -9.31 -42.31
N GLN A 960 -5.48 -10.23 -41.34
CA GLN A 960 -4.65 -11.44 -41.43
C GLN A 960 -5.33 -12.63 -40.73
N LYS A 961 -4.97 -13.86 -41.15
CA LYS A 961 -5.46 -15.10 -40.52
C LYS A 961 -4.98 -15.20 -39.07
N SER A 962 -5.80 -15.75 -38.18
CA SER A 962 -5.36 -16.06 -36.82
C SER A 962 -4.23 -17.09 -36.83
N ASN A 963 -3.17 -16.80 -36.08
CA ASN A 963 -2.01 -17.68 -35.92
C ASN A 963 -1.61 -17.90 -34.44
N PHE A 964 -2.49 -17.48 -33.52
CA PHE A 964 -2.30 -17.56 -32.08
C PHE A 964 -3.35 -18.44 -31.40
N ASP A 965 -2.96 -19.09 -30.30
CA ASP A 965 -3.84 -19.91 -29.48
C ASP A 965 -3.41 -19.83 -28.02
N ILE A 966 -4.39 -19.77 -27.11
CA ILE A 966 -4.16 -19.59 -25.68
C ILE A 966 -3.77 -20.93 -25.07
N LYS A 967 -2.51 -21.08 -24.63
CA LYS A 967 -2.00 -22.34 -24.06
C LYS A 967 -1.60 -22.21 -22.60
N ASN A 968 -1.41 -21.00 -22.11
CA ASN A 968 -0.87 -20.72 -20.80
C ASN A 968 -1.97 -20.47 -19.76
N PRO A 969 -1.83 -20.93 -18.49
CA PRO A 969 -2.71 -20.53 -17.40
C PRO A 969 -2.76 -19.02 -17.12
N LEU A 970 -1.74 -18.23 -17.46
CA LEU A 970 -1.84 -16.76 -17.50
C LEU A 970 -1.54 -16.25 -18.91
N THR A 971 -2.45 -15.50 -19.51
CA THR A 971 -2.21 -14.80 -20.78
C THR A 971 -2.53 -13.32 -20.65
N VAL A 972 -1.59 -12.44 -21.01
CA VAL A 972 -1.73 -10.98 -20.93
C VAL A 972 -1.70 -10.40 -22.33
N PHE A 973 -2.78 -9.76 -22.76
CA PHE A 973 -2.92 -9.08 -24.04
C PHE A 973 -2.59 -7.59 -23.85
N ASN A 974 -1.36 -7.21 -24.21
CA ASN A 974 -0.83 -5.87 -24.03
C ASN A 974 -1.12 -5.01 -25.26
N ILE A 975 -1.94 -3.97 -25.09
CA ILE A 975 -2.36 -3.06 -26.18
C ILE A 975 -1.83 -1.63 -26.00
N LYS A 976 -0.88 -1.44 -25.09
CA LYS A 976 -0.30 -0.14 -24.70
C LYS A 976 0.23 0.67 -25.88
N GLU A 977 0.86 0.01 -26.85
CA GLU A 977 1.47 0.64 -28.02
C GLU A 977 0.47 1.07 -29.10
N LEU A 978 -0.82 0.69 -28.97
CA LEU A 978 -1.86 1.16 -29.87
C LEU A 978 -2.31 2.58 -29.55
N GLU A 979 -2.56 3.36 -30.61
CA GLU A 979 -3.21 4.66 -30.53
C GLU A 979 -4.58 4.56 -29.83
N ALA A 980 -4.95 5.60 -29.08
CA ALA A 980 -6.11 5.57 -28.18
C ALA A 980 -7.46 5.32 -28.89
N GLU A 981 -7.56 5.64 -30.19
CA GLU A 981 -8.73 5.37 -31.03
C GLU A 981 -8.83 3.90 -31.46
N LEU A 982 -7.70 3.18 -31.52
CA LEU A 982 -7.64 1.77 -31.91
C LEU A 982 -7.80 0.82 -30.72
N ARG A 983 -7.56 1.30 -29.49
CA ARG A 983 -7.69 0.48 -28.26
C ARG A 983 -9.08 -0.16 -28.13
N PRO A 984 -10.22 0.53 -28.29
CA PRO A 984 -11.54 -0.10 -28.22
C PRO A 984 -11.75 -1.20 -29.27
N ILE A 985 -11.23 -1.01 -30.49
CA ILE A 985 -11.29 -2.00 -31.58
C ILE A 985 -10.48 -3.24 -31.21
N ALA A 986 -9.22 -3.06 -30.77
CA ALA A 986 -8.36 -4.17 -30.36
C ALA A 986 -8.91 -4.92 -29.15
N MET A 987 -9.38 -4.20 -28.11
CA MET A 987 -10.03 -4.81 -26.95
C MET A 987 -11.26 -5.63 -27.36
N PHE A 988 -12.10 -5.14 -28.28
CA PHE A 988 -13.25 -5.89 -28.78
C PHE A 988 -12.82 -7.19 -29.48
N ILE A 989 -11.82 -7.13 -30.36
CA ILE A 989 -11.32 -8.31 -31.10
C ILE A 989 -10.68 -9.33 -30.15
N ILE A 990 -9.90 -8.87 -29.17
CA ILE A 990 -9.30 -9.73 -28.13
C ILE A 990 -10.41 -10.38 -27.28
N LEU A 991 -11.45 -9.64 -26.89
CA LEU A 991 -12.59 -10.18 -26.16
C LEU A 991 -13.36 -11.22 -26.96
N ASP A 992 -13.64 -10.96 -28.24
CA ASP A 992 -14.35 -11.90 -29.13
C ASP A 992 -13.51 -13.16 -29.37
N PHE A 993 -12.19 -13.04 -29.56
CA PHE A 993 -11.26 -14.16 -29.64
C PHE A 993 -11.24 -14.99 -28.34
N ILE A 994 -11.07 -14.36 -27.17
CA ILE A 994 -11.10 -15.03 -25.87
C ILE A 994 -12.44 -15.74 -25.67
N TRP A 995 -13.56 -15.08 -25.95
CA TRP A 995 -14.91 -15.64 -25.83
C TRP A 995 -15.10 -16.88 -26.73
N THR A 996 -14.65 -16.79 -27.98
CA THR A 996 -14.63 -17.87 -28.98
C THR A 996 -13.80 -19.07 -28.54
N LYS A 997 -12.72 -18.86 -27.77
CA LYS A 997 -11.88 -19.94 -27.20
C LYS A 997 -12.48 -20.53 -25.92
N ILE A 998 -13.00 -19.70 -25.01
CA ILE A 998 -13.55 -20.14 -23.71
C ILE A 998 -14.70 -21.13 -23.89
N LYS A 999 -15.59 -20.91 -24.87
CA LYS A 999 -16.70 -21.84 -25.14
C LYS A 999 -16.24 -23.30 -25.35
N LYS A 1000 -15.02 -23.54 -25.85
CA LYS A 1000 -14.54 -24.88 -26.27
C LYS A 1000 -14.29 -25.84 -25.11
N THR A 1001 -14.03 -25.34 -23.90
CA THR A 1001 -13.66 -26.18 -22.74
C THR A 1001 -14.13 -25.57 -21.43
N THR A 1002 -14.69 -26.37 -20.52
CA THR A 1002 -15.13 -25.89 -19.20
C THR A 1002 -13.99 -25.99 -18.18
N LYS A 1003 -13.47 -24.85 -17.71
CA LYS A 1003 -12.45 -24.74 -16.66
C LYS A 1003 -12.69 -23.48 -15.83
N LYS A 1004 -12.19 -23.43 -14.59
CA LYS A 1004 -12.14 -22.19 -13.79
C LYS A 1004 -11.33 -21.14 -14.55
N ARG A 1005 -11.94 -20.00 -14.90
CA ARG A 1005 -11.26 -18.91 -15.58
C ARG A 1005 -11.60 -17.53 -15.04
N LEU A 1006 -10.66 -16.60 -15.12
CA LEU A 1006 -10.90 -15.17 -14.94
C LEU A 1006 -10.54 -14.42 -16.23
N LEU A 1007 -11.39 -13.46 -16.62
CA LEU A 1007 -11.10 -12.50 -17.67
C LEU A 1007 -11.08 -11.11 -17.04
N ILE A 1008 -9.90 -10.51 -16.97
CA ILE A 1008 -9.66 -9.19 -16.40
C ILE A 1008 -9.59 -8.19 -17.56
N ILE A 1009 -10.47 -7.18 -17.52
CA ILE A 1009 -10.45 -6.04 -18.42
C ILE A 1009 -10.02 -4.83 -17.60
N ASP A 1010 -8.77 -4.41 -17.76
CA ASP A 1010 -8.30 -3.17 -17.16
C ASP A 1010 -8.72 -1.96 -18.02
N GLU A 1011 -8.97 -0.82 -17.36
CA GLU A 1011 -9.57 0.38 -17.95
C GLU A 1011 -10.80 0.11 -18.86
N ALA A 1012 -11.76 -0.66 -18.34
CA ALA A 1012 -12.96 -1.10 -19.05
C ALA A 1012 -13.85 0.04 -19.60
N TRP A 1013 -13.68 1.29 -19.15
CA TRP A 1013 -14.37 2.47 -19.72
C TRP A 1013 -14.08 2.68 -21.22
N TYR A 1014 -12.94 2.21 -21.74
CA TYR A 1014 -12.66 2.24 -23.19
C TYR A 1014 -13.77 1.60 -24.03
N LEU A 1015 -14.41 0.55 -23.48
CA LEU A 1015 -15.51 -0.20 -24.10
C LEU A 1015 -16.90 0.24 -23.65
N MET A 1016 -17.01 1.23 -22.75
CA MET A 1016 -18.31 1.87 -22.43
C MET A 1016 -18.65 2.99 -23.41
N LYS A 1017 -17.69 3.41 -24.25
CA LYS A 1017 -17.82 4.54 -25.19
C LYS A 1017 -18.82 4.32 -26.31
N THR A 1018 -19.12 3.07 -26.68
CA THR A 1018 -20.15 2.76 -27.69
C THR A 1018 -21.18 1.78 -27.13
N PRO A 1019 -22.47 1.92 -27.46
CA PRO A 1019 -23.50 0.98 -27.00
C PRO A 1019 -23.21 -0.47 -27.40
N ASP A 1020 -22.73 -0.70 -28.63
CA ASP A 1020 -22.48 -2.05 -29.14
C ASP A 1020 -21.33 -2.77 -28.39
N SER A 1021 -20.26 -2.06 -28.02
CA SER A 1021 -19.16 -2.65 -27.22
C SER A 1021 -19.54 -2.84 -25.75
N ALA A 1022 -20.30 -1.93 -25.16
CA ALA A 1022 -20.83 -2.08 -23.81
C ALA A 1022 -21.82 -3.26 -23.72
N ASN A 1023 -22.70 -3.42 -24.71
CA ASN A 1023 -23.61 -4.55 -24.83
C ASN A 1023 -22.87 -5.88 -25.02
N PHE A 1024 -21.73 -5.88 -25.73
CA PHE A 1024 -20.90 -7.09 -25.88
C PHE A 1024 -20.32 -7.57 -24.55
N ILE A 1025 -19.73 -6.68 -23.74
CA ILE A 1025 -19.28 -7.04 -22.37
C ILE A 1025 -20.44 -7.51 -21.51
N TYR A 1026 -21.58 -6.79 -21.54
CA TYR A 1026 -22.77 -7.20 -20.79
C TYR A 1026 -23.26 -8.60 -21.19
N GLY A 1027 -23.22 -8.91 -22.49
CA GLY A 1027 -23.51 -10.25 -23.03
C GLY A 1027 -22.51 -11.32 -22.60
N ILE A 1028 -21.24 -10.97 -22.36
CA ILE A 1028 -20.26 -11.86 -21.72
C ILE A 1028 -20.61 -12.04 -20.23
N ALA A 1029 -20.77 -10.94 -19.47
CA ALA A 1029 -21.06 -10.97 -18.03
C ALA A 1029 -22.26 -11.86 -17.70
N LYS A 1030 -23.36 -11.75 -18.46
CA LYS A 1030 -24.58 -12.56 -18.29
C LYS A 1030 -24.38 -14.05 -18.60
N ARG A 1031 -23.43 -14.42 -19.46
CA ARG A 1031 -23.18 -15.80 -19.89
C ARG A 1031 -21.94 -16.44 -19.25
N ALA A 1032 -21.07 -15.66 -18.61
CA ALA A 1032 -19.79 -16.10 -18.07
C ALA A 1032 -19.90 -17.32 -17.13
N ARG A 1033 -20.92 -17.34 -16.26
CA ARG A 1033 -21.25 -18.46 -15.37
C ARG A 1033 -21.39 -19.81 -16.10
N LYS A 1034 -22.01 -19.83 -17.29
CA LYS A 1034 -22.25 -21.06 -18.09
C LYS A 1034 -20.93 -21.76 -18.47
N TYR A 1035 -19.87 -20.99 -18.68
CA TYR A 1035 -18.56 -21.49 -19.11
C TYR A 1035 -17.51 -21.44 -17.98
N TYR A 1036 -17.96 -21.31 -16.72
CA TYR A 1036 -17.11 -21.22 -15.52
C TYR A 1036 -16.08 -20.06 -15.58
N LEU A 1037 -16.49 -18.97 -16.22
CA LEU A 1037 -15.73 -17.72 -16.34
C LEU A 1037 -16.20 -16.71 -15.27
N GLY A 1038 -15.24 -16.03 -14.64
CA GLY A 1038 -15.46 -14.80 -13.88
C GLY A 1038 -14.92 -13.59 -14.64
N LEU A 1039 -15.80 -12.67 -15.04
CA LEU A 1039 -15.40 -11.39 -15.61
C LEU A 1039 -14.96 -10.43 -14.50
N THR A 1040 -13.83 -9.75 -14.65
CA THR A 1040 -13.38 -8.68 -13.75
C THR A 1040 -13.25 -7.39 -14.55
N THR A 1041 -14.10 -6.39 -14.30
CA THR A 1041 -13.97 -5.07 -14.93
C THR A 1041 -13.40 -4.07 -13.96
N ILE A 1042 -12.31 -3.42 -14.34
CA ILE A 1042 -11.65 -2.37 -13.56
C ILE A 1042 -11.85 -1.06 -14.32
N THR A 1043 -12.18 0.02 -13.61
CA THR A 1043 -12.16 1.36 -14.21
C THR A 1043 -11.86 2.41 -13.16
N GLN A 1044 -11.01 3.36 -13.56
CA GLN A 1044 -10.72 4.55 -12.79
C GLN A 1044 -11.70 5.71 -13.07
N ASP A 1045 -12.28 5.73 -14.28
CA ASP A 1045 -13.36 6.64 -14.69
C ASP A 1045 -14.72 5.96 -14.46
N VAL A 1046 -15.21 6.10 -13.22
CA VAL A 1046 -16.48 5.51 -12.76
C VAL A 1046 -17.70 6.12 -13.47
N GLU A 1047 -17.67 7.43 -13.76
CA GLU A 1047 -18.82 8.14 -14.36
C GLU A 1047 -19.20 7.58 -15.74
N ASP A 1048 -18.22 7.35 -16.61
CA ASP A 1048 -18.42 6.78 -17.95
C ASP A 1048 -19.01 5.34 -17.89
N PHE A 1049 -18.78 4.62 -16.79
CA PHE A 1049 -19.38 3.30 -16.54
C PHE A 1049 -20.81 3.40 -15.98
N LEU A 1050 -21.09 4.35 -15.09
CA LEU A 1050 -22.41 4.53 -14.46
C LEU A 1050 -23.43 5.23 -15.37
N ASP A 1051 -22.98 6.01 -16.36
CA ASP A 1051 -23.87 6.77 -17.25
C ASP A 1051 -24.47 5.91 -18.38
N THR A 1052 -24.07 4.64 -18.50
CA THR A 1052 -24.68 3.67 -19.42
C THR A 1052 -25.52 2.62 -18.67
N ASP A 1053 -26.66 2.23 -19.23
CA ASP A 1053 -27.50 1.17 -18.63
C ASP A 1053 -26.83 -0.21 -18.68
N HIS A 1054 -25.98 -0.47 -19.69
CA HIS A 1054 -25.15 -1.67 -19.75
C HIS A 1054 -24.12 -1.73 -18.62
N GLY A 1055 -23.45 -0.62 -18.28
CA GLY A 1055 -22.51 -0.57 -17.16
C GLY A 1055 -23.21 -0.81 -15.81
N LYS A 1056 -24.37 -0.19 -15.59
CA LYS A 1056 -25.23 -0.51 -14.42
C LYS A 1056 -25.58 -1.99 -14.36
N ALA A 1057 -25.94 -2.59 -15.49
CA ALA A 1057 -26.29 -4.01 -15.56
C ALA A 1057 -25.08 -4.95 -15.34
N ILE A 1058 -23.87 -4.53 -15.68
CA ILE A 1058 -22.63 -5.28 -15.37
C ILE A 1058 -22.35 -5.23 -13.86
N ILE A 1059 -22.57 -4.09 -13.19
CA ILE A 1059 -22.44 -3.96 -11.72
C ILE A 1059 -23.41 -4.91 -11.02
N THR A 1060 -24.71 -4.87 -11.38
CA THR A 1060 -25.73 -5.74 -10.74
C THR A 1060 -25.50 -7.22 -11.03
N ASN A 1061 -24.82 -7.55 -12.14
CA ASN A 1061 -24.42 -8.91 -12.50
C ASN A 1061 -22.96 -9.24 -12.07
N SER A 1062 -22.45 -8.53 -11.06
CA SER A 1062 -21.18 -8.82 -10.38
C SER A 1062 -21.43 -9.19 -8.93
N SER A 1063 -21.27 -10.48 -8.59
CA SER A 1063 -21.47 -10.97 -7.21
C SER A 1063 -20.39 -10.50 -6.24
N ILE A 1064 -19.21 -10.08 -6.72
CA ILE A 1064 -18.25 -9.32 -5.91
C ILE A 1064 -18.16 -7.91 -6.45
N GLN A 1065 -18.09 -6.93 -5.55
CA GLN A 1065 -17.91 -5.53 -5.93
C GLN A 1065 -16.90 -4.91 -4.98
N ILE A 1066 -15.90 -4.20 -5.50
CA ILE A 1066 -14.83 -3.60 -4.69
C ILE A 1066 -14.82 -2.10 -4.96
N LEU A 1067 -15.29 -1.34 -3.98
CA LEU A 1067 -15.28 0.12 -4.01
C LEU A 1067 -14.08 0.61 -3.21
N LEU A 1068 -12.96 0.89 -3.89
CA LEU A 1068 -11.85 1.62 -3.30
C LEU A 1068 -12.18 3.11 -3.20
N LYS A 1069 -11.31 3.88 -2.55
CA LYS A 1069 -11.49 5.33 -2.32
C LYS A 1069 -11.95 6.11 -3.55
N GLN A 1070 -13.05 6.85 -3.39
CA GLN A 1070 -13.78 7.54 -4.46
C GLN A 1070 -13.54 9.05 -4.52
N SER A 1071 -13.98 9.66 -5.63
CA SER A 1071 -14.05 11.12 -5.77
C SER A 1071 -15.37 11.66 -5.19
N THR A 1072 -15.40 12.93 -4.78
CA THR A 1072 -16.64 13.59 -4.35
C THR A 1072 -17.65 13.83 -5.48
N ALA A 1073 -17.28 13.61 -6.74
CA ALA A 1073 -18.20 13.72 -7.89
C ALA A 1073 -18.92 12.40 -8.15
N ALA A 1074 -18.20 11.28 -8.11
CA ALA A 1074 -18.77 9.95 -8.35
C ALA A 1074 -19.56 9.40 -7.14
N ILE A 1075 -19.24 9.85 -5.92
CA ILE A 1075 -19.77 9.24 -4.69
C ILE A 1075 -21.30 9.29 -4.56
N ASP A 1076 -21.96 10.33 -5.08
CA ASP A 1076 -23.43 10.45 -4.99
C ASP A 1076 -24.14 9.46 -5.93
N LYS A 1077 -23.65 9.30 -7.16
CA LYS A 1077 -24.14 8.28 -8.11
C LYS A 1077 -23.88 6.87 -7.57
N LEU A 1078 -22.68 6.62 -7.03
CA LEU A 1078 -22.33 5.34 -6.40
C LEU A 1078 -23.22 5.03 -5.19
N ALA A 1079 -23.49 6.01 -4.32
CA ALA A 1079 -24.34 5.81 -3.15
C ALA A 1079 -25.77 5.39 -3.53
N GLN A 1080 -26.30 5.90 -4.64
CA GLN A 1080 -27.61 5.50 -5.16
C GLN A 1080 -27.60 4.08 -5.75
N ILE A 1081 -26.56 3.72 -6.52
CA ILE A 1081 -26.50 2.44 -7.25
C ILE A 1081 -26.13 1.26 -6.33
N PHE A 1082 -25.26 1.49 -5.35
CA PHE A 1082 -24.79 0.50 -4.38
C PHE A 1082 -25.54 0.57 -3.04
N TYR A 1083 -26.60 1.40 -2.95
CA TYR A 1083 -27.41 1.62 -1.74
C TYR A 1083 -26.58 1.98 -0.48
N LEU A 1084 -25.50 2.74 -0.66
CA LEU A 1084 -24.53 2.99 0.41
C LEU A 1084 -25.13 3.81 1.55
N SER A 1085 -24.86 3.40 2.79
CA SER A 1085 -25.20 4.18 3.98
C SER A 1085 -24.43 5.51 4.03
N GLY A 1086 -24.92 6.48 4.81
CA GLY A 1086 -24.20 7.73 5.05
C GLY A 1086 -22.80 7.53 5.66
N GLY A 1087 -22.62 6.45 6.43
CA GLY A 1087 -21.33 6.03 6.97
C GLY A 1087 -20.39 5.48 5.90
N GLU A 1088 -20.86 4.54 5.08
CA GLU A 1088 -20.11 3.98 3.93
C GLU A 1088 -19.71 5.04 2.91
N LYS A 1089 -20.61 5.99 2.64
CA LYS A 1089 -20.32 7.17 1.82
C LYS A 1089 -19.16 7.98 2.37
N HIS A 1090 -19.12 8.18 3.70
CA HIS A 1090 -18.00 8.86 4.36
C HIS A 1090 -16.73 8.00 4.33
N LEU A 1091 -16.85 6.69 4.54
CA LEU A 1091 -15.77 5.72 4.48
C LEU A 1091 -15.06 5.77 3.11
N LEU A 1092 -15.79 5.66 2.00
CA LEU A 1092 -15.21 5.72 0.65
C LEU A 1092 -14.56 7.07 0.29
N LEU A 1093 -14.89 8.15 1.00
CA LEU A 1093 -14.20 9.45 0.90
C LEU A 1093 -13.00 9.56 1.85
N SER A 1094 -12.99 8.78 2.93
CA SER A 1094 -12.04 8.86 4.04
C SER A 1094 -10.94 7.78 4.05
N THR A 1095 -11.15 6.59 3.48
CA THR A 1095 -10.18 5.47 3.42
C THR A 1095 -8.83 5.81 2.77
N GLU A 1096 -7.81 4.97 3.03
CA GLU A 1096 -6.46 5.02 2.44
C GLU A 1096 -6.41 4.38 1.02
N VAL A 1097 -5.22 4.15 0.45
CA VAL A 1097 -5.08 3.44 -0.86
C VAL A 1097 -4.85 1.97 -0.56
N GLY A 1098 -5.59 1.08 -1.22
CA GLY A 1098 -5.70 -0.30 -0.78
C GLY A 1098 -6.71 -0.48 0.37
N GLU A 1099 -7.54 0.53 0.63
CA GLU A 1099 -8.69 0.45 1.53
C GLU A 1099 -9.98 0.83 0.80
N GLY A 1100 -11.10 0.25 1.22
CA GLY A 1100 -12.39 0.45 0.58
C GLY A 1100 -13.52 -0.37 1.22
N LEU A 1101 -14.58 -0.60 0.45
CA LEU A 1101 -15.63 -1.56 0.76
C LEU A 1101 -15.52 -2.76 -0.16
N PHE A 1102 -15.66 -3.96 0.41
CA PHE A 1102 -15.74 -5.23 -0.29
C PHE A 1102 -17.15 -5.79 -0.12
N PHE A 1103 -17.84 -6.01 -1.23
CA PHE A 1103 -19.18 -6.61 -1.30
C PHE A 1103 -19.05 -8.04 -1.82
N ALA A 1104 -19.77 -8.97 -1.19
CA ALA A 1104 -19.98 -10.33 -1.66
C ALA A 1104 -21.47 -10.67 -1.54
N GLY A 1105 -22.16 -10.73 -2.67
CA GLY A 1105 -23.63 -10.81 -2.71
C GLY A 1105 -24.27 -9.60 -2.04
N SER A 1106 -25.14 -9.84 -1.06
CA SER A 1106 -25.83 -8.82 -0.28
C SER A 1106 -25.07 -8.34 0.97
N SER A 1107 -23.88 -8.90 1.24
CA SER A 1107 -23.08 -8.57 2.42
C SER A 1107 -21.86 -7.74 2.04
N HIS A 1108 -21.47 -6.79 2.90
CA HIS A 1108 -20.33 -5.91 2.64
C HIS A 1108 -19.57 -5.53 3.92
N VAL A 1109 -18.26 -5.31 3.77
CA VAL A 1109 -17.34 -4.94 4.87
C VAL A 1109 -16.36 -3.87 4.43
N ALA A 1110 -15.86 -3.07 5.38
CA ALA A 1110 -14.67 -2.25 5.17
C ALA A 1110 -13.44 -3.16 5.05
N ILE A 1111 -12.66 -3.04 3.97
CA ILE A 1111 -11.50 -3.90 3.70
C ILE A 1111 -10.21 -3.08 3.62
N ARG A 1112 -9.10 -3.65 4.13
CA ARG A 1112 -7.72 -3.27 3.77
C ARG A 1112 -7.00 -4.43 3.11
N ILE A 1113 -6.39 -4.15 1.97
CA ILE A 1113 -5.75 -5.11 1.09
C ILE A 1113 -4.29 -5.32 1.52
N ILE A 1114 -3.89 -6.60 1.65
CA ILE A 1114 -2.56 -7.00 2.13
C ILE A 1114 -1.98 -8.14 1.28
N ALA A 1115 -0.69 -8.05 0.95
CA ALA A 1115 0.10 -9.16 0.41
C ALA A 1115 1.16 -9.63 1.42
N SER A 1116 1.54 -10.89 1.29
CA SER A 1116 2.73 -11.44 1.94
C SER A 1116 4.03 -10.91 1.32
N PRO A 1117 5.17 -11.01 2.03
CA PRO A 1117 6.49 -10.68 1.49
C PRO A 1117 6.87 -11.45 0.21
N GLU A 1118 6.32 -12.65 0.02
CA GLU A 1118 6.56 -13.53 -1.13
C GLU A 1118 5.70 -13.16 -2.34
N GLU A 1119 4.46 -12.71 -2.10
CA GLU A 1119 3.57 -12.22 -3.17
C GLU A 1119 3.98 -10.82 -3.66
N TYR A 1120 4.49 -9.98 -2.75
CA TYR A 1120 4.75 -8.56 -3.02
C TYR A 1120 5.63 -8.31 -4.27
N PRO A 1121 6.78 -9.00 -4.52
CA PRO A 1121 7.62 -8.79 -5.70
C PRO A 1121 6.96 -9.21 -7.03
N LEU A 1122 6.04 -10.17 -6.98
CA LEU A 1122 5.36 -10.74 -8.15
C LEU A 1122 4.23 -9.82 -8.65
N VAL A 1123 3.57 -9.12 -7.73
CA VAL A 1123 2.33 -8.36 -7.98
C VAL A 1123 2.56 -6.86 -8.15
N THR A 1124 3.80 -6.41 -8.14
CA THR A 1124 4.14 -4.99 -8.09
C THR A 1124 4.74 -4.53 -9.41
N SER A 1125 4.43 -3.31 -9.85
CA SER A 1125 4.88 -2.76 -11.15
C SER A 1125 6.34 -2.32 -11.06
N LYS A 1126 7.25 -3.25 -10.74
CA LYS A 1126 8.64 -2.97 -10.32
C LYS A 1126 9.76 -3.51 -11.25
N PRO A 1127 9.92 -3.05 -12.52
CA PRO A 1127 11.10 -3.22 -13.39
C PRO A 1127 12.55 -3.08 -12.86
N GLN A 1128 12.81 -3.14 -11.55
CA GLN A 1128 14.15 -3.45 -11.01
C GLN A 1128 14.21 -4.82 -10.37
N GLU A 1129 13.19 -5.18 -9.60
CA GLU A 1129 13.07 -6.50 -8.97
C GLU A 1129 12.94 -7.57 -10.08
N ILE A 1130 12.24 -7.26 -11.19
CA ILE A 1130 12.20 -8.07 -12.42
C ILE A 1130 13.59 -8.28 -13.04
N ILE A 1131 14.41 -7.23 -13.12
CA ILE A 1131 15.75 -7.33 -13.74
C ILE A 1131 16.66 -8.18 -12.86
N HIS A 1132 16.57 -8.02 -11.53
CA HIS A 1132 17.30 -8.86 -10.58
C HIS A 1132 16.87 -10.33 -10.64
N GLU A 1133 15.57 -10.62 -10.81
CA GLU A 1133 15.07 -11.98 -11.01
C GLU A 1133 15.48 -12.56 -12.37
N GLN A 1134 15.45 -11.78 -13.45
CA GLN A 1134 15.93 -12.23 -14.77
C GLN A 1134 17.44 -12.49 -14.77
N GLU A 1135 18.22 -11.66 -14.09
CA GLU A 1135 19.66 -11.91 -13.88
C GLU A 1135 19.86 -13.17 -13.02
N ALA A 1136 19.14 -13.33 -11.90
CA ALA A 1136 19.23 -14.52 -11.04
C ALA A 1136 18.81 -15.82 -11.75
N ILE A 1137 17.73 -15.80 -12.54
CA ILE A 1137 17.27 -16.94 -13.35
C ILE A 1137 18.26 -17.23 -14.48
N SER A 1138 18.91 -16.20 -15.07
CA SER A 1138 19.99 -16.40 -16.05
C SER A 1138 21.26 -17.00 -15.43
N HIS A 1139 21.52 -16.74 -14.15
CA HIS A 1139 22.60 -17.39 -13.42
C HIS A 1139 22.26 -18.86 -13.08
N LEU A 1140 21.07 -19.13 -12.55
CA LEU A 1140 20.61 -20.49 -12.21
C LEU A 1140 20.49 -21.41 -13.45
N SER A 1141 20.11 -20.87 -14.60
CA SER A 1141 20.02 -21.65 -15.85
C SER A 1141 21.38 -21.92 -16.51
N ASN A 1142 22.43 -21.17 -16.16
CA ASN A 1142 23.79 -21.45 -16.61
C ASN A 1142 24.53 -22.50 -15.75
N GLU A 1143 24.11 -22.72 -14.49
CA GLU A 1143 24.73 -23.72 -13.60
C GLU A 1143 24.33 -25.17 -13.91
N ASN A 1144 23.25 -25.40 -14.68
CA ASN A 1144 22.75 -26.75 -15.01
C ASN A 1144 23.24 -27.30 -16.37
N LYS A 1145 24.29 -26.73 -16.98
CA LYS A 1145 25.02 -27.41 -18.05
C LYS A 1145 26.13 -28.28 -17.44
N PRO A 1146 26.26 -29.57 -17.82
CA PRO A 1146 27.41 -30.38 -17.42
C PRO A 1146 28.69 -29.71 -17.93
N MET A 1147 29.60 -29.34 -17.02
CA MET A 1147 30.94 -28.88 -17.43
C MET A 1147 31.71 -30.02 -18.08
N PRO A 1148 32.49 -29.76 -19.16
CA PRO A 1148 33.43 -30.75 -19.68
C PRO A 1148 34.48 -31.08 -18.62
N MET A 1149 34.86 -32.36 -18.53
CA MET A 1149 35.78 -32.85 -17.49
C MET A 1149 37.14 -32.12 -17.54
N PRO A 1150 37.71 -31.70 -16.40
CA PRO A 1150 39.06 -31.15 -16.37
C PRO A 1150 40.10 -32.24 -16.65
N ALA A 1151 41.13 -31.89 -17.42
CA ALA A 1151 42.28 -32.77 -17.66
C ALA A 1151 43.03 -33.07 -16.34
N PRO A 1152 43.63 -34.28 -16.19
CA PRO A 1152 44.27 -34.68 -14.94
C PRO A 1152 45.51 -33.83 -14.62
N ALA A 1153 45.69 -33.51 -13.33
CA ALA A 1153 46.80 -32.69 -12.85
C ALA A 1153 48.14 -33.48 -12.88
N PRO A 1154 49.27 -32.82 -13.20
CA PRO A 1154 50.60 -33.44 -13.16
C PRO A 1154 51.13 -33.59 -11.70
N PRO A 1155 52.05 -34.54 -11.46
CA PRO A 1155 52.56 -34.85 -10.12
C PRO A 1155 53.54 -33.77 -9.56
N PRO A 1156 53.77 -33.75 -8.23
CA PRO A 1156 54.60 -32.74 -7.58
C PRO A 1156 56.11 -32.92 -7.83
N PRO A 1157 56.93 -31.85 -7.70
CA PRO A 1157 58.35 -31.89 -8.03
C PRO A 1157 59.24 -32.41 -6.89
N THR A 1158 60.23 -33.24 -7.24
CA THR A 1158 61.38 -33.61 -6.40
C THR A 1158 62.60 -32.70 -6.64
N PRO A 1159 63.52 -32.53 -5.68
CA PRO A 1159 64.52 -31.46 -5.74
C PRO A 1159 65.87 -31.84 -6.37
N SER A 1160 66.39 -30.95 -7.26
CA SER A 1160 67.82 -30.71 -7.58
C SER A 1160 68.56 -31.84 -8.36
N THR A 1161 69.56 -31.63 -9.24
CA THR A 1161 70.40 -30.48 -9.68
C THR A 1161 70.59 -30.47 -11.25
N PRO A 1162 71.67 -29.98 -11.93
CA PRO A 1162 71.49 -28.90 -12.93
C PRO A 1162 72.14 -29.06 -14.34
N SER A 1163 71.68 -28.30 -15.35
CA SER A 1163 72.55 -27.68 -16.38
C SER A 1163 71.79 -26.78 -17.38
N ASN A 1164 72.36 -25.61 -17.70
CA ASN A 1164 72.57 -24.98 -19.03
C ASN A 1164 71.67 -25.38 -20.24
N SER A 1165 71.24 -24.50 -21.16
CA SER A 1165 71.58 -23.08 -21.43
C SER A 1165 70.62 -22.43 -22.48
N SER A 1166 70.80 -21.12 -22.73
CA SER A 1166 70.52 -20.37 -23.99
C SER A 1166 69.08 -20.20 -24.53
N ASN A 1167 68.53 -18.97 -24.36
CA ASN A 1167 68.27 -17.92 -25.39
C ASN A 1167 67.89 -18.29 -26.86
N PRO A 1168 67.26 -17.35 -27.65
CA PRO A 1168 66.30 -16.26 -27.32
C PRO A 1168 65.22 -16.01 -28.44
N SER A 1169 64.65 -14.77 -28.50
CA SER A 1169 63.89 -14.10 -29.62
C SER A 1169 62.46 -14.61 -29.95
N ASN A 1170 61.32 -13.89 -29.78
CA ASN A 1170 60.91 -12.51 -30.13
C ASN A 1170 60.88 -12.25 -31.67
N PRO A 1171 59.96 -11.48 -32.31
CA PRO A 1171 58.90 -10.57 -31.78
C PRO A 1171 57.54 -10.67 -32.58
N PRO A 1172 56.62 -9.66 -32.64
CA PRO A 1172 55.19 -9.86 -32.98
C PRO A 1172 54.67 -9.24 -34.30
N VAL A 1173 53.43 -9.56 -34.70
CA VAL A 1173 52.68 -8.90 -35.80
C VAL A 1173 51.20 -8.66 -35.45
N THR A 1174 50.74 -7.43 -35.68
CA THR A 1174 49.34 -6.95 -35.77
C THR A 1174 49.04 -6.53 -37.22
N PRO A 1175 47.82 -6.13 -37.66
CA PRO A 1175 46.48 -6.19 -37.05
C PRO A 1175 45.37 -6.72 -38.01
N SER A 1176 44.14 -6.87 -37.49
CA SER A 1176 42.92 -6.33 -38.13
C SER A 1176 41.85 -5.99 -37.09
#